data_AF-A0A812YQ68-F1
#
_entry.id   AF-A0A812YQ68-F1
#
_cell.length_a   1.000
_cell.length_b   1.000
_cell.length_c   1.000
_cell.angle_alpha   90.00
_cell.angle_beta   90.00
_cell.angle_gamma   90.00
#
_symmetry.space_group_name_H-M   'P 1'
#
loop_
_entity.id
_entity.type
_entity.pdbx_description
1 polymer ?
#
loop_
_entity_poly.entity_id
_entity_poly.type
_entity_poly.pdbx_seq_one_letter_code
_entity_poly.pdbx_strand_id
1 'polypeptide(L)'
;MANRQELLEKHRRLVRALQQPKAILLEGPPGLGKTATVQALARVSKRRLLRINLSEQTDLLDLLGSDLPMPGSDVAAFRWSDGALLRALKRGDWVLLDEINLAPQATLEGLNALLDHRREVFLPAIGQTVSAHAGFRLFAAQNPVATGGGRKGLPRSFLNRFTRVVLSQLSPQDLRHICEHAHGNALGKEVVDQTVRLVEELQVASQGASEEGGRPFEAHLDFDWNLRDALRLCELLRAKAPLAHHCQASAELLFVSRLRCDTDRDVARRVISRIFPRPAAEREKHFPAAALLRIGCGFGLEEVSPDDQASDVGSRTPVLCLGSHSLQSQPGGLQVGSALLQQRLRAEDLRGFSASEHLRHVSHLTALAGQRDVVHAMAHAVSDELKLPISPKASSGDLLAMGDESDEAMRSTKRHRQNPKDIWGNIGVLLEGTSVVKLFCRELKPNYSMPWTTKRQQSSTSTAFVLCLQERLLLTNRHCVAHASCIEVRKRGDDQKYEAEVLARATDCDLALLTVREEAFWEGATAQTLCNEVPALFSEVVCVGYPTGGDNLSVTKGVVSRVDYEDNPDPWRNRLVIQIDAAVNPGNSGGPALVAGGSCVGVAYESLKDGSTENIGFIIPVSVVQKFLTAWRRLKSAAPVASTESEDVPPVRVTAFGHGRFSAQKLENAGMRRALGLATGQSGLIVKSVDPTTVNAKVLQKGDVLLSLIGVPIGNDGCVPFVCGSSRHDRVPFPYVAIEKFVGEQLEAEIMRAGSKLSITLQLCPQEPLVSVEKEAPWLLDYCIIGGLVFVVLSQQYLRATFGDKWRKERCNGLSEIMDSREREFQDEQVVVLSYVLAHTVNLGFQDVRNARLKAFEVDGVPVRIRNIAHLSNLVEASKEEFLRFELYGRGAGFLPDIIVLERSAVQACEDEILRRNKIPAARKISNSS
;
A
#
# COMPACT_ATOMS: atom_id res chain seq x y z
N MET A 1 -4.46 -38.31 35.11
CA MET A 1 -4.04 -37.22 36.02
C MET A 1 -2.87 -36.38 35.47
N ALA A 2 -1.89 -36.97 34.78
CA ALA A 2 -0.77 -36.23 34.16
C ALA A 2 -1.21 -35.22 33.06
N ASN A 3 -2.27 -35.50 32.29
CA ASN A 3 -2.65 -34.65 31.15
C ASN A 3 -3.41 -33.38 31.57
N ARG A 4 -3.96 -33.32 32.79
CA ARG A 4 -4.58 -32.10 33.33
C ARG A 4 -3.50 -31.07 33.70
N GLN A 5 -2.28 -31.52 34.03
CA GLN A 5 -1.19 -30.68 34.52
C GLN A 5 -0.67 -29.68 33.49
N GLU A 6 -0.61 -29.99 32.19
CA GLU A 6 0.05 -29.12 31.20
C GLU A 6 -0.79 -27.88 30.84
N LEU A 7 -2.09 -28.04 30.57
CA LEU A 7 -3.03 -26.93 30.40
C LEU A 7 -3.08 -26.05 31.65
N LEU A 8 -3.09 -26.68 32.84
CA LEU A 8 -3.05 -26.00 34.12
C LEU A 8 -1.73 -25.25 34.36
N GLU A 9 -0.60 -25.81 33.94
CA GLU A 9 0.71 -25.18 34.10
C GLU A 9 0.84 -23.91 33.24
N LYS A 10 0.25 -23.92 32.03
CA LYS A 10 0.15 -22.74 31.15
C LYS A 10 -0.69 -21.63 31.79
N HIS A 11 -1.84 -21.95 32.40
CA HIS A 11 -2.70 -20.96 33.09
C HIS A 11 -2.15 -20.51 34.44
N ARG A 12 -1.41 -21.36 35.17
CA ARG A 12 -0.73 -21.01 36.44
C ARG A 12 0.27 -19.87 36.27
N ARG A 13 0.97 -19.79 35.14
CA ARG A 13 1.88 -18.67 34.85
C ARG A 13 1.14 -17.34 34.73
N LEU A 14 -0.02 -17.34 34.08
CA LEU A 14 -0.87 -16.15 33.99
C LEU A 14 -1.41 -15.74 35.38
N VAL A 15 -1.91 -16.70 36.16
CA VAL A 15 -2.42 -16.43 37.52
C VAL A 15 -1.31 -15.90 38.45
N ARG A 16 -0.09 -16.45 38.37
CA ARG A 16 1.07 -15.91 39.10
C ARG A 16 1.44 -14.50 38.64
N ALA A 17 1.37 -14.22 37.33
CA ALA A 17 1.65 -12.89 36.80
C ALA A 17 0.66 -11.83 37.31
N LEU A 18 -0.58 -12.20 37.63
CA LEU A 18 -1.58 -11.29 38.20
C LEU A 18 -1.24 -10.80 39.61
N GLN A 19 -0.46 -11.56 40.38
CA GLN A 19 -0.08 -11.21 41.75
C GLN A 19 0.82 -9.96 41.82
N GLN A 20 1.51 -9.64 40.73
CA GLN A 20 2.33 -8.43 40.58
C GLN A 20 1.49 -7.33 39.92
N PRO A 21 1.59 -6.04 40.25
CA PRO A 21 0.79 -4.96 39.62
C PRO A 21 1.21 -4.62 38.17
N LYS A 22 2.18 -5.34 37.60
CA LYS A 22 2.78 -5.11 36.27
C LYS A 22 1.83 -5.52 35.13
N ALA A 23 1.92 -4.82 33.99
CA ALA A 23 1.19 -5.19 32.77
C ALA A 23 1.60 -6.57 32.27
N ILE A 24 0.66 -7.32 31.67
CA ILE A 24 0.91 -8.70 31.22
C ILE A 24 0.81 -8.77 29.70
N LEU A 25 1.82 -9.36 29.05
CA LEU A 25 1.84 -9.59 27.60
C LEU A 25 1.68 -11.08 27.31
N LEU A 26 0.61 -11.44 26.61
CA LEU A 26 0.35 -12.78 26.10
C LEU A 26 0.89 -12.90 24.68
N GLU A 27 1.84 -13.80 24.47
CA GLU A 27 2.48 -14.01 23.17
C GLU A 27 2.29 -15.47 22.73
N GLY A 28 1.84 -15.69 21.50
CA GLY A 28 1.71 -17.03 20.95
C GLY A 28 0.98 -17.02 19.60
N PRO A 29 0.99 -18.12 18.85
CA PRO A 29 0.28 -18.27 17.58
C PRO A 29 -1.20 -17.83 17.61
N PRO A 30 -1.79 -17.45 16.46
CA PRO A 30 -3.21 -17.13 16.36
C PRO A 30 -4.08 -18.34 16.74
N GLY A 31 -5.28 -18.08 17.28
CA GLY A 31 -6.24 -19.14 17.58
C GLY A 31 -6.06 -19.89 18.91
N LEU A 32 -4.98 -19.67 19.66
CA LEU A 32 -4.73 -20.31 20.98
C LEU A 32 -5.53 -19.75 22.16
N GLY A 33 -6.57 -18.93 21.91
CA GLY A 33 -7.42 -18.42 22.98
C GLY A 33 -6.81 -17.35 23.90
N LYS A 34 -5.78 -16.60 23.46
CA LYS A 34 -5.18 -15.48 24.24
C LYS A 34 -6.23 -14.51 24.79
N THR A 35 -7.05 -13.95 23.89
CA THR A 35 -8.13 -13.02 24.20
C THR A 35 -9.20 -13.68 25.09
N ALA A 36 -9.59 -14.91 24.77
CA ALA A 36 -10.59 -15.67 25.52
C ALA A 36 -10.14 -15.95 26.96
N THR A 37 -8.85 -16.22 27.18
CA THR A 37 -8.27 -16.48 28.50
C THR A 37 -8.38 -15.24 29.41
N VAL A 38 -8.04 -14.05 28.88
CA VAL A 38 -8.16 -12.79 29.64
C VAL A 38 -9.61 -12.46 29.94
N GLN A 39 -10.52 -12.71 28.98
CA GLN A 39 -11.96 -12.55 29.18
C GLN A 39 -12.51 -13.49 30.27
N ALA A 40 -12.12 -14.77 30.26
CA ALA A 40 -12.50 -15.75 31.26
C ALA A 40 -12.04 -15.32 32.66
N LEU A 41 -10.78 -14.93 32.77
CA LEU A 41 -10.17 -14.49 34.01
C LEU A 41 -10.85 -13.23 34.59
N ALA A 42 -11.18 -12.26 33.74
CA ALA A 42 -11.90 -11.06 34.17
C ALA A 42 -13.29 -11.39 34.72
N ARG A 43 -14.02 -12.33 34.08
CA ARG A 43 -15.34 -12.81 34.55
C ARG A 43 -15.23 -13.50 35.90
N VAL A 44 -14.30 -14.45 36.05
CA VAL A 44 -14.06 -15.16 37.33
C VAL A 44 -13.65 -14.18 38.43
N SER A 45 -12.85 -13.17 38.09
CA SER A 45 -12.40 -12.13 39.02
C SER A 45 -13.44 -11.03 39.28
N LYS A 46 -14.63 -11.10 38.64
CA LYS A 46 -15.69 -10.07 38.67
C LYS A 46 -15.18 -8.66 38.34
N ARG A 47 -14.27 -8.54 37.36
CA ARG A 47 -13.71 -7.26 36.88
C ARG A 47 -14.28 -6.91 35.52
N ARG A 48 -14.54 -5.61 35.28
CA ARG A 48 -14.92 -5.12 33.96
C ARG A 48 -13.69 -5.16 33.04
N LEU A 49 -13.84 -5.73 31.85
CA LEU A 49 -12.79 -5.82 30.84
C LEU A 49 -13.18 -5.03 29.59
N LEU A 50 -12.38 -4.03 29.25
CA LEU A 50 -12.43 -3.34 27.97
C LEU A 50 -11.42 -3.97 27.02
N ARG A 51 -11.89 -4.45 25.86
CA ARG A 51 -11.02 -4.93 24.79
C ARG A 51 -10.86 -3.84 23.74
N ILE A 52 -9.62 -3.51 23.40
CA ILE A 52 -9.28 -2.58 22.33
C ILE A 52 -8.41 -3.35 21.34
N ASN A 53 -8.86 -3.48 20.10
CA ASN A 53 -8.07 -4.11 19.04
C ASN A 53 -7.23 -3.06 18.34
N LEU A 54 -5.91 -3.25 18.31
CA LEU A 54 -4.97 -2.30 17.71
C LEU A 54 -4.72 -2.63 16.24
N SER A 55 -4.47 -1.59 15.45
CA SER A 55 -4.11 -1.66 14.04
C SER A 55 -3.08 -0.58 13.71
N GLU A 56 -2.54 -0.59 12.49
CA GLU A 56 -1.59 0.44 12.03
C GLU A 56 -2.21 1.84 11.94
N GLN A 57 -3.53 1.94 12.06
CA GLN A 57 -4.28 3.20 12.06
C GLN A 57 -4.70 3.65 13.47
N THR A 58 -4.40 2.88 14.53
CA THR A 58 -4.79 3.25 15.89
C THR A 58 -3.90 4.36 16.42
N ASP A 59 -4.48 5.54 16.68
CA ASP A 59 -3.77 6.68 17.24
C ASP A 59 -3.85 6.69 18.77
N LEU A 60 -2.89 7.33 19.42
CA LEU A 60 -2.93 7.59 20.85
C LEU A 60 -4.16 8.44 21.24
N LEU A 61 -4.63 9.32 20.35
CA LEU A 61 -5.85 10.11 20.57
C LEU A 61 -7.10 9.23 20.71
N ASP A 62 -7.19 8.12 19.97
CA ASP A 62 -8.31 7.18 20.11
C ASP A 62 -8.33 6.49 21.49
N LEU A 63 -7.13 6.28 22.04
CA LEU A 63 -6.93 5.62 23.33
C LEU A 63 -7.12 6.59 24.49
N LEU A 64 -6.46 7.74 24.45
CA LEU A 64 -6.39 8.68 25.57
C LEU A 64 -7.46 9.78 25.48
N GLY A 65 -7.86 10.18 24.30
CA GLY A 65 -8.87 11.21 24.08
C GLY A 65 -8.37 12.39 23.25
N SER A 66 -9.31 13.21 22.83
CA SER A 66 -9.08 14.42 22.05
C SER A 66 -10.17 15.45 22.34
N ASP A 67 -9.91 16.69 21.94
CA ASP A 67 -10.94 17.72 21.91
C ASP A 67 -11.91 17.45 20.75
N LEU A 68 -13.19 17.32 21.07
CA LEU A 68 -14.25 17.13 20.09
C LEU A 68 -15.11 18.40 19.98
N PRO A 69 -15.59 18.74 18.77
CA PRO A 69 -16.47 19.88 18.58
C PRO A 69 -17.82 19.64 19.26
N MET A 70 -18.35 20.66 19.95
CA MET A 70 -19.68 20.62 20.55
C MET A 70 -20.75 20.88 19.47
N PRO A 71 -21.71 19.98 19.24
CA PRO A 71 -22.82 20.24 18.33
C PRO A 71 -23.76 21.29 18.93
N GLY A 72 -24.10 22.33 18.17
CA GLY A 72 -25.21 23.25 18.47
C GLY A 72 -24.88 24.59 19.15
N SER A 73 -23.61 25.02 19.17
CA SER A 73 -23.27 26.41 19.55
C SER A 73 -22.83 27.22 18.33
N ASP A 74 -23.36 28.44 18.17
CA ASP A 74 -23.00 29.39 17.10
C ASP A 74 -21.52 29.85 17.15
N VAL A 75 -20.75 29.36 18.12
CA VAL A 75 -19.31 29.52 18.27
C VAL A 75 -18.69 28.13 18.31
N ALA A 76 -17.62 27.88 17.54
CA ALA A 76 -16.90 26.61 17.50
C ALA A 76 -16.22 26.32 18.86
N ALA A 77 -16.98 25.77 19.80
CA ALA A 77 -16.51 25.37 21.11
C ALA A 77 -16.08 23.90 21.08
N PHE A 78 -14.86 23.63 21.52
CA PHE A 78 -14.33 22.29 21.65
C PHE A 78 -14.39 21.84 23.11
N ARG A 79 -14.72 20.57 23.33
CA ARG A 79 -14.70 19.94 24.65
C ARG A 79 -13.87 18.68 24.62
N TRP A 80 -12.98 18.55 25.59
CA TRP A 80 -12.22 17.33 25.81
C TRP A 80 -13.15 16.13 25.97
N SER A 81 -12.83 15.05 25.25
CA SER A 81 -13.52 13.77 25.34
C SER A 81 -12.51 12.67 25.63
N ASP A 82 -12.62 12.05 26.80
CA ASP A 82 -11.73 10.96 27.20
C ASP A 82 -11.84 9.76 26.23
N GLY A 83 -10.68 9.29 25.76
CA GLY A 83 -10.57 8.09 24.94
C GLY A 83 -10.93 6.82 25.72
N ALA A 84 -11.03 5.69 25.01
CA ALA A 84 -11.51 4.45 25.62
C ALA A 84 -10.57 3.94 26.73
N LEU A 85 -9.25 4.03 26.52
CA LEU A 85 -8.24 3.63 27.50
C LEU A 85 -8.21 4.59 28.70
N LEU A 86 -8.31 5.91 28.47
CA LEU A 86 -8.29 6.89 29.56
C LEU A 86 -9.50 6.74 30.50
N ARG A 87 -10.69 6.50 29.95
CA ARG A 87 -11.90 6.23 30.77
C ARG A 87 -11.72 4.99 31.65
N ALA A 88 -11.20 3.90 31.06
CA ALA A 88 -10.94 2.65 31.79
C ALA A 88 -9.86 2.85 32.87
N LEU A 89 -8.84 3.64 32.57
CA LEU A 89 -7.77 3.99 33.49
C LEU A 89 -8.28 4.76 34.72
N LYS A 90 -9.15 5.76 34.52
CA LYS A 90 -9.78 6.53 35.60
C LYS A 90 -10.72 5.68 36.46
N ARG A 91 -11.42 4.71 35.85
CA ARG A 91 -12.42 3.85 36.53
C ARG A 91 -11.83 2.61 37.21
N GLY A 92 -10.59 2.25 36.91
CA GLY A 92 -9.98 1.03 37.44
C GLY A 92 -10.39 -0.24 36.72
N ASP A 93 -10.80 -0.13 35.46
CA ASP A 93 -11.20 -1.28 34.66
C ASP A 93 -9.96 -2.08 34.20
N TRP A 94 -10.17 -3.34 33.83
CA TRP A 94 -9.16 -4.11 33.12
C TRP A 94 -9.20 -3.76 31.64
N VAL A 95 -8.04 -3.66 30.99
CA VAL A 95 -7.94 -3.37 29.57
C VAL A 95 -7.09 -4.43 28.88
N LEU A 96 -7.58 -4.95 27.75
CA LEU A 96 -6.83 -5.81 26.85
C LEU A 96 -6.56 -5.09 25.54
N LEU A 97 -5.29 -4.84 25.26
CA LEU A 97 -4.77 -4.33 23.98
C LEU A 97 -4.45 -5.54 23.07
N ASP A 98 -5.35 -5.83 22.14
CA ASP A 98 -5.24 -6.96 21.23
C ASP A 98 -4.44 -6.57 19.97
N GLU A 99 -3.66 -7.50 19.42
CA GLU A 99 -2.70 -7.26 18.32
C GLU A 99 -1.78 -6.03 18.55
N ILE A 100 -1.19 -5.91 19.75
CA ILE A 100 -0.37 -4.74 20.14
C ILE A 100 0.80 -4.46 19.19
N ASN A 101 1.29 -5.46 18.48
CA ASN A 101 2.36 -5.34 17.49
C ASN A 101 1.92 -4.85 16.11
N LEU A 102 0.63 -4.56 15.92
CA LEU A 102 0.12 -3.83 14.76
C LEU A 102 0.01 -2.33 15.03
N ALA A 103 0.09 -1.87 16.28
CA ALA A 103 0.03 -0.45 16.59
C ALA A 103 1.28 0.31 16.06
N PRO A 104 1.12 1.57 15.63
CA PRO A 104 2.24 2.45 15.31
C PRO A 104 3.20 2.61 16.49
N GLN A 105 4.49 2.85 16.20
CA GLN A 105 5.49 3.04 17.27
C GLN A 105 5.15 4.22 18.18
N ALA A 106 4.61 5.31 17.63
CA ALA A 106 4.17 6.47 18.41
C ALA A 106 3.08 6.12 19.45
N THR A 107 2.12 5.28 19.06
CA THR A 107 1.07 4.79 19.96
C THR A 107 1.67 3.93 21.07
N LEU A 108 2.62 3.05 20.75
CA LEU A 108 3.34 2.25 21.75
C LEU A 108 4.17 3.13 22.69
N GLU A 109 4.82 4.16 22.17
CA GLU A 109 5.58 5.12 22.96
C GLU A 109 4.69 5.93 23.90
N GLY A 110 3.50 6.34 23.46
CA GLY A 110 2.50 6.97 24.32
C GLY A 110 2.03 6.06 25.47
N LEU A 111 2.02 4.74 25.26
CA LEU A 111 1.66 3.77 26.29
C LEU A 111 2.79 3.51 27.30
N ASN A 112 4.03 3.91 27.02
CA ASN A 112 5.19 3.63 27.89
C ASN A 112 5.01 4.12 29.32
N ALA A 113 4.40 5.29 29.50
CA ALA A 113 4.21 5.91 30.82
C ALA A 113 3.22 5.11 31.68
N LEU A 114 2.25 4.43 31.04
CA LEU A 114 1.30 3.53 31.69
C LEU A 114 1.89 2.15 32.05
N LEU A 115 2.93 1.74 31.32
CA LEU A 115 3.59 0.43 31.48
C LEU A 115 4.75 0.44 32.48
N ASP A 116 5.18 1.62 32.90
CA ASP A 116 6.26 1.82 33.89
C ASP A 116 5.70 1.88 35.33
N HIS A 117 6.57 1.89 36.33
CA HIS A 117 6.21 1.89 37.76
C HIS A 117 5.32 3.09 38.18
N ARG A 118 5.41 4.21 37.46
CA ARG A 118 4.63 5.43 37.71
C ARG A 118 3.13 5.25 37.43
N ARG A 119 2.76 4.39 36.47
CA ARG A 119 1.36 4.15 36.04
C ARG A 119 0.58 5.45 35.80
N GLU A 120 1.23 6.43 35.20
CA GLU A 120 0.72 7.78 34.98
C GLU A 120 0.80 8.13 33.50
N VAL A 121 -0.16 8.92 33.01
CA VAL A 121 -0.12 9.45 31.65
C VAL A 121 -0.33 10.96 31.69
N PHE A 122 0.60 11.68 31.07
CA PHE A 122 0.45 13.11 30.83
C PHE A 122 -0.39 13.32 29.57
N LEU A 123 -1.39 14.18 29.66
CA LEU A 123 -2.31 14.55 28.59
C LEU A 123 -2.01 15.99 28.17
N PRO A 124 -1.19 16.22 27.14
CA PRO A 124 -0.75 17.55 26.75
C PRO A 124 -1.89 18.50 26.41
N ALA A 125 -2.95 17.96 25.79
CA ALA A 125 -4.13 18.72 25.36
C ALA A 125 -4.85 19.43 26.52
N ILE A 126 -4.84 18.83 27.72
CA ILE A 126 -5.47 19.42 28.92
C ILE A 126 -4.43 19.82 29.99
N GLY A 127 -3.14 19.62 29.72
CA GLY A 127 -2.04 19.92 30.64
C GLY A 127 -2.10 19.15 31.97
N GLN A 128 -2.72 17.97 32.00
CA GLN A 128 -2.92 17.18 33.23
C GLN A 128 -2.21 15.83 33.18
N THR A 129 -1.71 15.39 34.33
CA THR A 129 -1.24 14.01 34.52
C THR A 129 -2.32 13.21 35.23
N VAL A 130 -2.67 12.05 34.69
CA VAL A 130 -3.67 11.15 35.26
C VAL A 130 -2.98 9.88 35.74
N SER A 131 -3.05 9.63 37.05
CA SER A 131 -2.56 8.38 37.66
C SER A 131 -3.61 7.27 37.53
N ALA A 132 -3.15 6.06 37.19
CA ALA A 132 -4.04 4.92 37.01
C ALA A 132 -4.64 4.47 38.35
N HIS A 133 -5.96 4.26 38.37
CA HIS A 133 -6.68 3.78 39.54
C HIS A 133 -6.09 2.47 40.08
N ALA A 134 -6.10 2.24 41.39
CA ALA A 134 -5.47 1.07 42.03
C ALA A 134 -5.96 -0.27 41.44
N GLY A 135 -7.24 -0.35 41.08
CA GLY A 135 -7.86 -1.52 40.43
C GLY A 135 -7.56 -1.71 38.93
N PHE A 136 -7.00 -0.70 38.26
CA PHE A 136 -6.70 -0.75 36.82
C PHE A 136 -5.66 -1.82 36.51
N ARG A 137 -5.89 -2.58 35.44
CA ARG A 137 -4.98 -3.63 35.00
C ARG A 137 -4.87 -3.66 33.48
N LEU A 138 -3.63 -3.69 32.98
CA LEU A 138 -3.36 -3.72 31.54
C LEU A 138 -2.84 -5.09 31.09
N PHE A 139 -3.49 -5.62 30.06
CA PHE A 139 -3.13 -6.82 29.33
C PHE A 139 -2.83 -6.42 27.88
N ALA A 140 -1.88 -7.11 27.26
CA ALA A 140 -1.60 -7.00 25.84
C ALA A 140 -1.52 -8.39 25.24
N ALA A 141 -1.94 -8.55 23.98
CA ALA A 141 -1.79 -9.80 23.24
C ALA A 141 -1.10 -9.53 21.89
N GLN A 142 -0.18 -10.40 21.51
CA GLN A 142 0.46 -10.36 20.19
C GLN A 142 0.65 -11.77 19.62
N ASN A 143 0.70 -11.84 18.30
CA ASN A 143 1.23 -13.02 17.59
C ASN A 143 2.72 -12.80 17.27
N PRO A 144 3.56 -13.84 17.23
CA PRO A 144 4.95 -13.73 16.83
C PRO A 144 5.13 -13.07 15.45
N VAL A 145 6.23 -12.36 15.25
CA VAL A 145 6.56 -11.66 14.00
C VAL A 145 6.61 -12.62 12.79
N ALA A 146 7.02 -13.87 13.03
CA ALA A 146 7.12 -14.90 12.00
C ALA A 146 5.78 -15.28 11.35
N THR A 147 4.64 -14.90 11.93
CA THR A 147 3.30 -15.28 11.47
C THR A 147 2.70 -14.30 10.43
N GLY A 148 3.53 -13.45 9.80
CA GLY A 148 3.13 -12.56 8.69
C GLY A 148 2.12 -11.45 9.07
N GLY A 149 1.57 -10.78 8.05
CA GLY A 149 0.43 -9.84 8.19
C GLY A 149 0.74 -8.44 8.72
N GLY A 150 1.91 -7.86 8.40
CA GLY A 150 2.27 -6.49 8.81
C GLY A 150 2.73 -6.34 10.26
N ARG A 151 2.91 -7.47 10.97
CA ARG A 151 3.30 -7.49 12.39
C ARG A 151 4.74 -7.05 12.58
N LYS A 152 4.95 -6.04 13.44
CA LYS A 152 6.26 -5.47 13.74
C LYS A 152 6.88 -6.13 14.98
N GLY A 153 8.20 -6.17 15.06
CA GLY A 153 8.90 -6.60 16.27
C GLY A 153 8.85 -5.51 17.33
N LEU A 154 8.32 -5.81 18.52
CA LEU A 154 8.34 -4.86 19.64
C LEU A 154 9.78 -4.71 20.18
N PRO A 155 10.28 -3.47 20.40
CA PRO A 155 11.60 -3.24 20.99
C PRO A 155 11.77 -3.97 22.33
N ARG A 156 12.96 -4.49 22.61
CA ARG A 156 13.26 -5.18 23.90
C ARG A 156 12.96 -4.29 25.11
N SER A 157 13.22 -2.99 25.01
CA SER A 157 12.92 -1.99 26.05
C SER A 157 11.42 -1.86 26.36
N PHE A 158 10.56 -2.04 25.35
CA PHE A 158 9.10 -2.06 25.51
C PHE A 158 8.64 -3.38 26.12
N LEU A 159 9.14 -4.51 25.60
CA LEU A 159 8.83 -5.85 26.11
C LEU A 159 9.19 -6.04 27.59
N ASN A 160 10.32 -5.48 28.04
CA ASN A 160 10.78 -5.57 29.43
C ASN A 160 9.81 -4.94 30.44
N ARG A 161 8.88 -4.08 29.99
CA ARG A 161 7.84 -3.46 30.83
C ARG A 161 6.62 -4.34 31.03
N PHE A 162 6.55 -5.48 30.35
CA PHE A 162 5.53 -6.50 30.58
C PHE A 162 6.07 -7.68 31.38
N THR A 163 5.18 -8.37 32.08
CA THR A 163 5.38 -9.77 32.43
C THR A 163 4.94 -10.61 31.24
N ARG A 164 5.90 -11.24 30.55
CA ARG A 164 5.64 -12.03 29.35
C ARG A 164 5.14 -13.42 29.70
N VAL A 165 4.01 -13.80 29.13
CA VAL A 165 3.42 -15.14 29.23
C VAL A 165 3.35 -15.69 27.81
N VAL A 166 4.25 -16.62 27.49
CA VAL A 166 4.27 -17.29 26.19
C VAL A 166 3.31 -18.48 26.23
N LEU A 167 2.32 -18.47 25.33
CA LEU A 167 1.41 -19.59 25.09
C LEU A 167 1.95 -20.44 23.94
N SER A 168 2.18 -21.72 24.21
CA SER A 168 2.53 -22.70 23.18
C SER A 168 1.29 -23.30 22.53
N GLN A 169 1.48 -23.97 21.38
CA GLN A 169 0.42 -24.73 20.70
C GLN A 169 -0.29 -25.67 21.69
N LEU A 170 -1.61 -25.79 21.51
CA LEU A 170 -2.42 -26.74 22.26
C LEU A 170 -2.14 -28.14 21.70
N SER A 171 -1.97 -29.12 22.59
CA SER A 171 -1.85 -30.51 22.15
C SER A 171 -3.18 -30.99 21.56
N PRO A 172 -3.20 -32.03 20.70
CA PRO A 172 -4.44 -32.64 20.23
C PRO A 172 -5.36 -33.08 21.39
N GLN A 173 -4.76 -33.45 22.52
CA GLN A 173 -5.49 -33.81 23.74
C GLN A 173 -6.17 -32.58 24.38
N ASP A 174 -5.50 -31.42 24.38
CA ASP A 174 -6.09 -30.16 24.83
C ASP A 174 -7.25 -29.72 23.92
N LEU A 175 -7.07 -29.82 22.61
CA LEU A 175 -8.11 -29.51 21.62
C LEU A 175 -9.35 -30.38 21.84
N ARG A 176 -9.14 -31.70 21.98
CA ARG A 176 -10.20 -32.67 22.29
C ARG A 176 -10.93 -32.31 23.57
N HIS A 177 -10.20 -32.05 24.66
CA HIS A 177 -10.84 -31.73 25.92
C HIS A 177 -11.69 -30.45 25.86
N ILE A 178 -11.21 -29.41 25.18
CA ILE A 178 -11.94 -28.16 25.01
C ILE A 178 -13.19 -28.37 24.14
N CYS A 179 -13.06 -29.06 23.00
CA CYS A 179 -14.17 -29.34 22.09
C CYS A 179 -15.22 -30.28 22.74
N GLU A 180 -14.80 -31.28 23.50
CA GLU A 180 -15.69 -32.17 24.25
C GLU A 180 -16.46 -31.42 25.33
N HIS A 181 -15.81 -30.50 26.05
CA HIS A 181 -16.48 -29.71 27.06
C HIS A 181 -17.46 -28.69 26.45
N ALA A 182 -17.07 -28.05 25.34
CA ALA A 182 -17.90 -27.05 24.66
C ALA A 182 -19.08 -27.67 23.89
N HIS A 183 -18.90 -28.85 23.28
CA HIS A 183 -19.86 -29.42 22.32
C HIS A 183 -20.12 -30.92 22.46
N GLY A 184 -19.43 -31.64 23.35
CA GLY A 184 -19.51 -33.09 23.48
C GLY A 184 -20.91 -33.61 23.86
N ASN A 185 -21.68 -32.85 24.62
CA ASN A 185 -23.08 -33.19 24.95
C ASN A 185 -24.01 -33.12 23.72
N ALA A 186 -23.65 -32.37 22.68
CA ALA A 186 -24.49 -32.16 21.50
C ALA A 186 -24.07 -32.98 20.28
N LEU A 187 -22.76 -33.23 20.10
CA LEU A 187 -22.22 -33.88 18.89
C LEU A 187 -21.77 -35.33 19.10
N GLY A 188 -21.62 -35.77 20.36
CA GLY A 188 -21.02 -37.06 20.69
C GLY A 188 -19.48 -37.05 20.58
N LYS A 189 -18.82 -37.91 21.37
CA LYS A 189 -17.34 -37.96 21.47
C LYS A 189 -16.65 -38.30 20.15
N GLU A 190 -17.23 -39.22 19.37
CA GLU A 190 -16.67 -39.67 18.10
C GLU A 190 -16.53 -38.52 17.09
N VAL A 191 -17.54 -37.67 16.94
CA VAL A 191 -17.52 -36.53 16.00
C VAL A 191 -16.52 -35.47 16.43
N VAL A 192 -16.38 -35.25 17.75
CA VAL A 192 -15.37 -34.35 18.31
C VAL A 192 -13.96 -34.89 18.03
N ASP A 193 -13.74 -36.18 18.23
CA ASP A 193 -12.45 -36.84 17.95
C ASP A 193 -12.08 -36.75 16.48
N GLN A 194 -13.02 -37.00 15.57
CA GLN A 194 -12.82 -36.85 14.13
C GLN A 194 -12.51 -35.40 13.74
N THR A 195 -13.17 -34.42 14.37
CA THR A 195 -12.94 -32.99 14.13
C THR A 195 -11.53 -32.57 14.55
N VAL A 196 -11.07 -33.01 15.72
CA VAL A 196 -9.72 -32.72 16.22
C VAL A 196 -8.67 -33.38 15.33
N ARG A 197 -8.89 -34.65 14.95
CA ARG A 197 -8.02 -35.39 14.04
C ARG A 197 -7.90 -34.71 12.68
N LEU A 198 -8.99 -34.13 12.16
CA LEU A 198 -8.96 -33.38 10.89
C LEU A 198 -8.04 -32.17 10.97
N VAL A 199 -8.16 -31.37 12.02
CA VAL A 199 -7.32 -30.18 12.23
C VAL A 199 -5.85 -30.59 12.37
N GLU A 200 -5.57 -31.68 13.08
CA GLU A 200 -4.22 -32.23 13.24
C GLU A 200 -3.61 -32.69 11.91
N GLU A 201 -4.32 -33.51 11.13
CA GLU A 201 -3.81 -34.03 9.86
C GLU A 201 -3.61 -32.92 8.82
N LEU A 202 -4.48 -31.90 8.80
CA LEU A 202 -4.30 -30.72 7.95
C LEU A 202 -3.10 -29.86 8.40
N GLN A 203 -2.87 -29.72 9.71
CA GLN A 203 -1.70 -29.02 10.24
C GLN A 203 -0.39 -29.72 9.89
N VAL A 204 -0.36 -31.05 9.99
CA VAL A 204 0.78 -31.88 9.59
C VAL A 204 1.06 -31.74 8.09
N ALA A 205 0.02 -31.81 7.25
CA ALA A 205 0.13 -31.59 5.80
C ALA A 205 0.65 -30.18 5.44
N SER A 206 0.28 -29.15 6.21
CA SER A 206 0.80 -27.78 6.07
C SER A 206 2.26 -27.60 6.47
N GLN A 207 2.80 -28.47 7.32
CA GLN A 207 4.18 -28.40 7.78
C GLN A 207 5.15 -29.24 6.93
N GLY A 208 4.68 -29.86 5.85
CA GLY A 208 5.52 -30.61 4.92
C GLY A 208 5.91 -32.01 5.39
N ALA A 209 5.45 -32.44 6.57
CA ALA A 209 5.57 -33.81 7.03
C ALA A 209 4.29 -34.55 6.61
N SER A 210 4.38 -35.54 5.73
CA SER A 210 3.31 -36.54 5.60
C SER A 210 3.90 -37.89 5.93
N GLU A 211 3.32 -38.61 6.90
CA GLU A 211 3.79 -39.94 7.31
C GLU A 211 3.44 -41.02 6.29
N GLU A 212 2.60 -40.72 5.29
CA GLU A 212 2.10 -41.69 4.31
C GLU A 212 2.12 -41.13 2.88
N GLY A 213 3.30 -40.88 2.32
CA GLY A 213 3.54 -40.78 0.86
C GLY A 213 2.74 -39.74 0.06
N GLY A 214 1.98 -38.86 0.71
CA GLY A 214 1.18 -37.82 0.08
C GLY A 214 2.03 -36.58 -0.21
N ARG A 215 1.78 -35.93 -1.36
CA ARG A 215 2.36 -34.62 -1.66
C ARG A 215 1.99 -33.63 -0.54
N PRO A 216 2.96 -32.88 0.03
CA PRO A 216 2.67 -31.76 0.93
C PRO A 216 1.97 -30.64 0.17
N PHE A 217 1.40 -29.65 0.90
CA PHE A 217 0.87 -28.44 0.26
C PHE A 217 1.99 -27.71 -0.52
N GLU A 218 1.69 -27.28 -1.74
CA GLU A 218 2.66 -26.64 -2.67
C GLU A 218 2.88 -25.17 -2.32
N ALA A 219 1.86 -24.50 -1.78
CA ALA A 219 2.01 -23.18 -1.20
C ALA A 219 2.33 -23.31 0.30
N HIS A 220 3.41 -22.67 0.77
CA HIS A 220 3.53 -22.38 2.19
C HIS A 220 2.33 -21.49 2.57
N LEU A 221 1.30 -22.10 3.18
CA LEU A 221 0.15 -21.36 3.66
C LEU A 221 0.63 -20.43 4.79
N ASP A 222 0.40 -19.12 4.65
CA ASP A 222 0.58 -18.15 5.74
C ASP A 222 -0.46 -18.34 6.89
N PHE A 223 -1.08 -19.53 6.99
CA PHE A 223 -2.22 -19.82 7.86
C PHE A 223 -2.05 -21.18 8.57
N ASP A 224 -2.22 -21.18 9.90
CA ASP A 224 -2.19 -22.37 10.77
C ASP A 224 -3.61 -22.85 11.12
N TRP A 225 -3.84 -24.17 11.06
CA TRP A 225 -5.05 -24.81 11.55
C TRP A 225 -5.00 -24.95 13.07
N ASN A 226 -6.06 -24.51 13.76
CA ASN A 226 -6.02 -24.37 15.22
C ASN A 226 -7.39 -24.65 15.87
N LEU A 227 -7.46 -24.47 17.19
CA LEU A 227 -8.69 -24.68 17.98
C LEU A 227 -9.91 -23.94 17.42
N ARG A 228 -9.73 -22.76 16.82
CA ARG A 228 -10.82 -22.00 16.21
C ARG A 228 -11.48 -22.77 15.07
N ASP A 229 -10.70 -23.47 14.26
CA ASP A 229 -11.21 -24.22 13.11
C ASP A 229 -11.94 -25.48 13.58
N ALA A 230 -11.42 -26.15 14.61
CA ALA A 230 -12.10 -27.28 15.27
C ALA A 230 -13.46 -26.87 15.84
N LEU A 231 -13.50 -25.78 16.62
CA LEU A 231 -14.74 -25.28 17.23
C LEU A 231 -15.75 -24.82 16.17
N ARG A 232 -15.31 -24.16 15.10
CA ARG A 232 -16.20 -23.76 14.00
C ARG A 232 -16.85 -24.96 13.31
N LEU A 233 -16.09 -26.03 13.10
CA LEU A 233 -16.67 -27.26 12.56
C LEU A 233 -17.68 -27.86 13.55
N CYS A 234 -17.35 -27.94 14.84
CA CYS A 234 -18.30 -28.39 15.86
C CYS A 234 -19.58 -27.51 15.90
N GLU A 235 -19.46 -26.18 15.87
CA GLU A 235 -20.59 -25.26 15.82
C GLU A 235 -21.46 -25.49 14.58
N LEU A 236 -20.84 -25.67 13.41
CA LEU A 236 -21.55 -25.93 12.16
C LEU A 236 -22.29 -27.27 12.20
N LEU A 237 -21.68 -28.32 12.75
CA LEU A 237 -22.29 -29.64 12.91
C LEU A 237 -23.39 -29.64 13.98
N ARG A 238 -23.33 -28.72 14.96
CA ARG A 238 -24.38 -28.55 15.97
C ARG A 238 -25.58 -27.78 15.44
N ALA A 239 -25.35 -26.87 14.49
CA ALA A 239 -26.39 -26.00 13.97
C ALA A 239 -27.52 -26.83 13.33
N LYS A 240 -28.77 -26.36 13.41
CA LYS A 240 -29.91 -26.98 12.67
C LYS A 240 -29.90 -26.59 11.19
N ALA A 241 -28.72 -26.56 10.57
CA ALA A 241 -28.54 -26.19 9.17
C ALA A 241 -28.62 -27.45 8.27
N PRO A 242 -29.09 -27.34 7.01
CA PRO A 242 -29.23 -28.50 6.12
C PRO A 242 -27.93 -29.30 5.90
N LEU A 243 -26.76 -28.64 6.01
CA LEU A 243 -25.44 -29.25 5.87
C LEU A 243 -24.89 -29.85 7.17
N ALA A 244 -25.47 -29.53 8.33
CA ALA A 244 -24.94 -29.92 9.63
C ALA A 244 -24.92 -31.44 9.87
N HIS A 245 -25.80 -32.17 9.17
CA HIS A 245 -25.85 -33.64 9.20
C HIS A 245 -24.81 -34.31 8.28
N HIS A 246 -24.06 -33.54 7.48
CA HIS A 246 -23.06 -34.05 6.55
C HIS A 246 -21.65 -33.57 6.95
N CYS A 247 -20.96 -34.35 7.79
CA CYS A 247 -19.64 -34.00 8.32
C CYS A 247 -18.62 -33.69 7.21
N GLN A 248 -18.54 -34.52 6.17
CA GLN A 248 -17.63 -34.30 5.04
C GLN A 248 -17.93 -32.99 4.30
N ALA A 249 -19.21 -32.69 4.04
CA ALA A 249 -19.61 -31.49 3.29
C ALA A 249 -19.34 -30.20 4.08
N SER A 250 -19.58 -30.26 5.39
CA SER A 250 -19.32 -29.17 6.33
C SER A 250 -17.82 -28.91 6.47
N ALA A 251 -17.00 -29.96 6.51
CA ALA A 251 -15.54 -29.84 6.48
C ALA A 251 -15.03 -29.30 5.13
N GLU A 252 -15.52 -29.79 3.99
CA GLU A 252 -15.12 -29.26 2.68
C GLU A 252 -15.46 -27.77 2.54
N LEU A 253 -16.65 -27.36 3.00
CA LEU A 253 -17.06 -25.96 3.01
C LEU A 253 -16.13 -25.08 3.86
N LEU A 254 -15.76 -25.53 5.06
CA LEU A 254 -14.95 -24.73 5.98
C LEU A 254 -13.45 -24.72 5.65
N PHE A 255 -12.90 -25.83 5.17
CA PHE A 255 -11.46 -26.01 5.02
C PHE A 255 -10.98 -25.86 3.56
N VAL A 256 -11.67 -26.46 2.58
CA VAL A 256 -11.22 -26.47 1.18
C VAL A 256 -11.42 -25.10 0.51
N SER A 257 -12.52 -24.40 0.83
CA SER A 257 -12.85 -23.08 0.26
C SER A 257 -11.80 -22.00 0.54
N ARG A 258 -10.97 -22.20 1.56
CA ARG A 258 -9.93 -21.25 2.01
C ARG A 258 -8.60 -21.41 1.26
N LEU A 259 -8.43 -22.50 0.52
CA LEU A 259 -7.21 -22.81 -0.21
C LEU A 259 -7.20 -22.15 -1.59
N ARG A 260 -6.04 -21.60 -1.97
CA ARG A 260 -5.90 -20.75 -3.16
C ARG A 260 -5.57 -21.52 -4.44
N CYS A 261 -4.80 -22.61 -4.34
CA CYS A 261 -4.46 -23.47 -5.48
C CYS A 261 -5.25 -24.78 -5.45
N ASP A 262 -5.45 -25.36 -6.64
CA ASP A 262 -6.23 -26.58 -6.78
C ASP A 262 -5.48 -27.81 -6.26
N THR A 263 -4.15 -27.82 -6.33
CA THR A 263 -3.30 -28.88 -5.76
C THR A 263 -3.50 -29.02 -4.25
N ASP A 264 -3.54 -27.90 -3.51
CA ASP A 264 -3.81 -27.93 -2.07
C ASP A 264 -5.26 -28.30 -1.77
N ARG A 265 -6.23 -27.81 -2.56
CA ARG A 265 -7.64 -28.22 -2.39
C ARG A 265 -7.80 -29.73 -2.48
N ASP A 266 -7.08 -30.38 -3.38
CA ASP A 266 -7.14 -31.83 -3.56
C ASP A 266 -6.49 -32.60 -2.40
N VAL A 267 -5.38 -32.11 -1.85
CA VAL A 267 -4.79 -32.66 -0.62
C VAL A 267 -5.79 -32.56 0.55
N ALA A 268 -6.41 -31.41 0.77
CA ALA A 268 -7.38 -31.24 1.85
C ALA A 268 -8.63 -32.12 1.67
N ARG A 269 -9.16 -32.26 0.44
CA ARG A 269 -10.29 -33.16 0.14
C ARG A 269 -9.97 -34.62 0.46
N ARG A 270 -8.74 -35.08 0.18
CA ARG A 270 -8.29 -36.44 0.53
C ARG A 270 -8.27 -36.66 2.04
N VAL A 271 -7.73 -35.71 2.81
CA VAL A 271 -7.71 -35.79 4.28
C VAL A 271 -9.15 -35.81 4.83
N ILE A 272 -10.01 -34.91 4.36
CA ILE A 272 -11.40 -34.80 4.80
C ILE A 272 -12.20 -36.08 4.49
N SER A 273 -12.08 -36.61 3.28
CA SER A 273 -12.81 -37.83 2.88
C SER A 273 -12.33 -39.09 3.62
N ARG A 274 -11.08 -39.12 4.07
CA ARG A 274 -10.54 -40.20 4.91
C ARG A 274 -11.13 -40.18 6.32
N ILE A 275 -11.26 -39.00 6.91
CA ILE A 275 -11.74 -38.83 8.30
C ILE A 275 -13.26 -38.86 8.38
N PHE A 276 -13.94 -38.26 7.39
CA PHE A 276 -15.40 -38.23 7.27
C PHE A 276 -15.84 -38.95 5.98
N PRO A 277 -15.86 -40.29 5.97
CA PRO A 277 -16.25 -41.04 4.78
C PRO A 277 -17.76 -40.90 4.49
N ARG A 278 -18.12 -40.43 3.29
CA ARG A 278 -19.52 -40.49 2.82
C ARG A 278 -19.96 -41.93 2.50
N PRO A 279 -21.15 -42.35 2.94
CA PRO A 279 -21.82 -43.54 2.42
C PRO A 279 -22.01 -43.43 0.90
N ALA A 280 -21.87 -44.53 0.16
CA ALA A 280 -21.94 -44.55 -1.30
C ALA A 280 -23.22 -43.92 -1.88
N ALA A 281 -24.34 -43.99 -1.14
CA ALA A 281 -25.64 -43.43 -1.53
C ALA A 281 -25.71 -41.89 -1.56
N GLU A 282 -24.76 -41.17 -0.96
CA GLU A 282 -24.75 -39.70 -0.91
C GLU A 282 -23.78 -39.04 -1.90
N ARG A 283 -23.03 -39.84 -2.68
CA ARG A 283 -22.03 -39.33 -3.64
C ARG A 283 -22.65 -38.60 -4.86
N GLU A 284 -23.93 -38.80 -5.15
CA GLU A 284 -24.63 -38.24 -6.32
C GLU A 284 -25.31 -36.88 -6.07
N LYS A 285 -25.43 -36.41 -4.81
CA LYS A 285 -26.03 -35.10 -4.52
C LYS A 285 -25.00 -33.98 -4.68
N HIS A 286 -24.92 -33.42 -5.89
CA HIS A 286 -24.21 -32.18 -6.15
C HIS A 286 -24.93 -31.02 -5.43
N PHE A 287 -24.29 -30.40 -4.44
CA PHE A 287 -24.81 -29.17 -3.83
C PHE A 287 -24.35 -27.99 -4.69
N PRO A 288 -25.26 -27.28 -5.40
CA PRO A 288 -24.88 -26.16 -6.27
C PRO A 288 -24.25 -25.02 -5.46
N ALA A 289 -23.23 -24.38 -6.02
CA ALA A 289 -22.49 -23.27 -5.38
C ALA A 289 -23.40 -22.13 -4.86
N ALA A 290 -24.57 -21.93 -5.47
CA ALA A 290 -25.57 -20.96 -5.04
C ALA A 290 -26.24 -21.30 -3.68
N ALA A 291 -26.39 -22.58 -3.35
CA ALA A 291 -26.88 -23.02 -2.04
C ALA A 291 -25.83 -22.83 -0.94
N LEU A 292 -24.55 -22.99 -1.28
CA LEU A 292 -23.40 -22.78 -0.38
C LEU A 292 -23.19 -21.28 -0.06
N LEU A 293 -23.48 -20.38 -1.01
CA LEU A 293 -23.45 -18.93 -0.81
C LEU A 293 -24.54 -18.42 0.17
N ARG A 294 -25.74 -19.03 0.18
CA ARG A 294 -26.79 -18.65 1.15
C ARG A 294 -26.46 -19.03 2.59
N ILE A 295 -25.73 -20.15 2.78
CA ILE A 295 -25.33 -20.63 4.11
C ILE A 295 -24.12 -19.82 4.64
N GLY A 296 -23.21 -19.40 3.77
CA GLY A 296 -22.09 -18.51 4.14
C GLY A 296 -22.51 -17.11 4.59
N CYS A 297 -23.69 -16.63 4.18
CA CYS A 297 -24.22 -15.31 4.53
C CYS A 297 -25.14 -15.30 5.77
N GLY A 298 -25.47 -16.44 6.37
CA GLY A 298 -26.61 -16.58 7.30
C GLY A 298 -26.30 -17.07 8.72
N PHE A 299 -25.06 -17.03 9.22
CA PHE A 299 -24.74 -17.42 10.61
C PHE A 299 -24.72 -16.22 11.58
N GLY A 300 -25.80 -15.43 11.58
CA GLY A 300 -26.18 -14.59 12.71
C GLY A 300 -27.21 -15.35 13.56
N LEU A 301 -26.81 -15.82 14.74
CA LEU A 301 -27.73 -16.44 15.69
C LEU A 301 -28.61 -15.33 16.30
N GLU A 302 -29.88 -15.25 15.91
CA GLU A 302 -30.92 -14.63 16.75
C GLU A 302 -31.41 -15.67 17.77
N GLU A 303 -31.28 -15.37 19.06
CA GLU A 303 -32.03 -16.04 20.12
C GLU A 303 -33.49 -15.59 20.02
N VAL A 304 -34.38 -16.51 19.62
CA VAL A 304 -35.82 -16.31 19.76
C VAL A 304 -36.16 -16.44 21.25
N SER A 305 -36.64 -15.35 21.84
CA SER A 305 -37.27 -15.34 23.17
C SER A 305 -38.52 -16.24 23.17
N PRO A 306 -38.83 -17.00 24.23
CA PRO A 306 -39.94 -17.97 24.23
C PRO A 306 -41.36 -17.38 24.27
N ASP A 307 -41.54 -16.06 24.17
CA ASP A 307 -42.85 -15.42 24.29
C ASP A 307 -43.15 -14.59 23.03
N ASP A 308 -43.70 -15.22 22.00
CA ASP A 308 -44.61 -14.57 21.05
C ASP A 308 -45.35 -15.64 20.24
N GLN A 309 -46.60 -15.91 20.62
CA GLN A 309 -47.51 -16.73 19.83
C GLN A 309 -48.19 -15.90 18.74
N ALA A 310 -48.11 -16.43 17.51
CA ALA A 310 -49.06 -16.29 16.41
C ALA A 310 -49.40 -14.86 15.89
N SER A 311 -48.89 -14.51 14.71
CA SER A 311 -49.62 -14.58 13.43
C SER A 311 -48.98 -13.72 12.33
N ASP A 312 -49.05 -14.26 11.11
CA ASP A 312 -48.79 -13.66 9.80
C ASP A 312 -47.35 -13.66 9.24
N VAL A 313 -47.19 -14.47 8.18
CA VAL A 313 -45.94 -14.79 7.49
C VAL A 313 -45.88 -13.95 6.21
N GLY A 314 -45.19 -12.82 6.27
CA GLY A 314 -44.80 -12.00 5.13
C GLY A 314 -43.27 -11.91 5.04
N SER A 315 -42.70 -12.43 3.96
CA SER A 315 -41.26 -12.58 3.70
C SER A 315 -40.46 -11.27 3.86
N ARG A 316 -39.61 -11.18 4.90
CA ARG A 316 -38.54 -10.18 5.03
C ARG A 316 -37.23 -10.77 4.49
N THR A 317 -36.73 -10.22 3.39
CA THR A 317 -35.42 -10.56 2.81
C THR A 317 -34.36 -9.58 3.33
N PRO A 318 -33.27 -10.02 3.99
CA PRO A 318 -32.15 -9.15 4.30
C PRO A 318 -31.23 -8.96 3.08
N VAL A 319 -30.90 -7.71 2.77
CA VAL A 319 -29.88 -7.27 1.80
C VAL A 319 -28.55 -7.15 2.52
N LEU A 320 -27.47 -7.79 2.02
CA LEU A 320 -26.11 -7.60 2.54
C LEU A 320 -25.13 -7.28 1.41
N CYS A 321 -24.39 -6.17 1.60
CA CYS A 321 -23.27 -5.72 0.79
C CYS A 321 -22.06 -6.66 0.93
N LEU A 322 -21.57 -7.20 -0.19
CA LEU A 322 -20.26 -7.83 -0.29
C LEU A 322 -19.21 -6.80 -0.69
N GLY A 323 -18.13 -6.71 0.10
CA GLY A 323 -16.87 -6.10 -0.32
C GLY A 323 -16.30 -6.88 -1.51
N SER A 324 -15.98 -6.16 -2.57
CA SER A 324 -15.56 -6.70 -3.86
C SER A 324 -14.10 -7.19 -3.83
N HIS A 325 -13.90 -8.50 -3.68
CA HIS A 325 -12.72 -9.18 -4.20
C HIS A 325 -13.12 -10.12 -5.34
N SER A 326 -12.47 -9.88 -6.49
CA SER A 326 -12.73 -10.46 -7.80
C SER A 326 -12.36 -11.95 -7.89
N LEU A 327 -13.34 -12.81 -8.18
CA LEU A 327 -13.13 -14.15 -8.72
C LEU A 327 -12.94 -14.05 -10.24
N GLN A 328 -11.79 -14.53 -10.75
CA GLN A 328 -11.57 -14.83 -12.15
C GLN A 328 -12.12 -16.24 -12.45
N SER A 329 -12.94 -16.39 -13.49
CA SER A 329 -13.29 -17.69 -14.09
C SER A 329 -13.08 -17.62 -15.60
N GLN A 330 -12.47 -18.66 -16.16
CA GLN A 330 -12.30 -18.87 -17.61
C GLN A 330 -13.60 -19.30 -18.31
N PRO A 331 -13.68 -19.20 -19.66
CA PRO A 331 -14.94 -19.09 -20.41
C PRO A 331 -15.47 -20.42 -20.95
N GLY A 332 -16.79 -20.64 -20.82
CA GLY A 332 -17.49 -21.75 -21.48
C GLY A 332 -18.96 -21.89 -21.05
N GLY A 333 -19.86 -21.21 -21.77
CA GLY A 333 -21.28 -21.59 -22.00
C GLY A 333 -22.23 -21.79 -20.80
N LEU A 334 -23.09 -20.81 -20.51
CA LEU A 334 -24.50 -20.78 -20.96
C LEU A 334 -25.17 -19.48 -20.48
N GLN A 335 -25.71 -18.71 -21.42
CA GLN A 335 -26.58 -17.55 -21.18
C GLN A 335 -27.96 -18.00 -20.71
N VAL A 336 -28.44 -17.48 -19.57
CA VAL A 336 -29.89 -17.24 -19.35
C VAL A 336 -30.09 -15.96 -18.50
N GLY A 337 -30.49 -14.89 -19.19
CA GLY A 337 -31.63 -14.02 -18.85
C GLY A 337 -31.67 -13.27 -17.52
N SER A 338 -31.23 -12.01 -17.54
CA SER A 338 -31.62 -10.95 -16.62
C SER A 338 -33.02 -10.41 -16.96
N ALA A 339 -34.07 -10.80 -16.24
CA ALA A 339 -35.37 -10.11 -16.21
C ALA A 339 -36.27 -10.69 -15.11
N LEU A 340 -36.28 -10.09 -13.90
CA LEU A 340 -37.36 -10.13 -12.89
C LEU A 340 -36.84 -9.66 -11.53
N LEU A 341 -36.63 -8.34 -11.33
CA LEU A 341 -36.70 -7.72 -9.99
C LEU A 341 -36.70 -6.18 -10.06
N GLN A 342 -37.53 -5.62 -10.94
CA GLN A 342 -38.03 -4.25 -10.80
C GLN A 342 -39.52 -4.33 -10.47
N GLN A 343 -39.89 -4.33 -9.18
CA GLN A 343 -41.19 -3.79 -8.75
C GLN A 343 -41.25 -3.58 -7.23
N ARG A 344 -41.56 -2.32 -6.88
CA ARG A 344 -42.29 -1.83 -5.68
C ARG A 344 -41.70 -2.13 -4.29
N LEU A 345 -41.16 -1.08 -3.66
CA LEU A 345 -41.60 -0.62 -2.34
C LEU A 345 -41.50 0.92 -2.32
N ARG A 346 -42.60 1.57 -1.93
CA ARG A 346 -42.78 3.04 -1.92
C ARG A 346 -42.08 3.65 -0.71
N ALA A 347 -41.60 4.89 -0.89
CA ALA A 347 -41.13 5.75 0.17
C ALA A 347 -42.32 6.15 1.07
N GLU A 348 -42.31 5.77 2.36
CA GLU A 348 -42.98 6.53 3.43
C GLU A 348 -42.69 6.07 4.89
N ASP A 349 -42.11 4.89 5.16
CA ASP A 349 -41.93 4.40 6.56
C ASP A 349 -40.52 4.48 7.16
N LEU A 350 -39.73 5.52 6.85
CA LEU A 350 -38.41 5.73 7.49
C LEU A 350 -38.33 7.12 8.14
N ARG A 351 -38.95 7.26 9.32
CA ARG A 351 -38.58 8.33 10.27
C ARG A 351 -38.12 7.70 11.59
N GLY A 352 -36.85 7.93 11.90
CA GLY A 352 -36.30 7.81 13.25
C GLY A 352 -35.42 6.59 13.51
N PHE A 353 -34.21 6.55 12.93
CA PHE A 353 -32.97 5.98 13.52
C PHE A 353 -31.77 6.43 12.66
N SER A 354 -30.64 6.77 13.28
CA SER A 354 -29.46 7.26 12.56
C SER A 354 -28.58 6.12 12.02
N ALA A 355 -27.96 6.30 10.85
CA ALA A 355 -27.05 5.32 10.24
C ALA A 355 -25.82 4.95 11.10
N SER A 356 -25.57 5.70 12.19
CA SER A 356 -24.49 5.47 13.14
C SER A 356 -24.79 4.39 14.19
N GLU A 357 -26.05 4.01 14.38
CA GLU A 357 -26.47 3.03 15.38
C GLU A 357 -26.52 1.58 14.85
N HIS A 358 -26.71 1.41 13.53
CA HIS A 358 -26.72 0.08 12.89
C HIS A 358 -25.33 -0.56 12.78
N LEU A 359 -24.26 0.21 12.56
CA LEU A 359 -22.88 -0.31 12.44
C LEU A 359 -22.27 -0.75 13.79
N ARG A 360 -22.77 -0.20 14.90
CA ARG A 360 -22.37 -0.64 16.25
C ARG A 360 -23.04 -1.95 16.67
N HIS A 361 -24.22 -2.30 16.13
CA HIS A 361 -24.91 -3.56 16.46
C HIS A 361 -24.41 -4.76 15.64
N VAL A 362 -24.10 -4.57 14.34
CA VAL A 362 -23.74 -5.68 13.43
C VAL A 362 -22.30 -6.18 13.61
N SER A 363 -21.37 -5.32 14.03
CA SER A 363 -19.98 -5.72 14.35
C SER A 363 -19.86 -6.42 15.72
N HIS A 364 -20.85 -6.26 16.59
CA HIS A 364 -20.82 -6.81 17.94
C HIS A 364 -21.36 -8.25 18.01
N LEU A 365 -22.27 -8.65 17.12
CA LEU A 365 -23.01 -9.92 17.22
C LEU A 365 -22.30 -11.14 16.58
N THR A 366 -21.48 -10.94 15.54
CA THR A 366 -20.75 -12.05 14.86
C THR A 366 -19.51 -12.55 15.62
N ALA A 367 -19.03 -11.82 16.63
CA ALA A 367 -17.88 -12.21 17.45
C ALA A 367 -18.25 -12.87 18.79
N LEU A 368 -19.50 -12.76 19.25
CA LEU A 368 -19.89 -13.09 20.63
C LEU A 368 -20.43 -14.51 20.84
N ALA A 369 -21.01 -15.16 19.81
CA ALA A 369 -21.68 -16.45 19.98
C ALA A 369 -20.70 -17.61 20.26
N GLY A 370 -19.67 -17.81 19.43
CA GLY A 370 -18.65 -18.85 19.66
C GLY A 370 -17.66 -18.51 20.79
N GLN A 371 -17.50 -17.22 21.13
CA GLN A 371 -16.66 -16.83 22.27
C GLN A 371 -17.34 -17.08 23.62
N ARG A 372 -18.68 -17.14 23.70
CA ARG A 372 -19.37 -17.38 24.98
C ARG A 372 -19.11 -18.78 25.52
N ASP A 373 -19.25 -19.81 24.70
CA ASP A 373 -19.11 -21.23 25.10
C ASP A 373 -17.64 -21.57 25.45
N VAL A 374 -16.68 -21.06 24.67
CA VAL A 374 -15.23 -21.21 24.93
C VAL A 374 -14.80 -20.51 26.22
N VAL A 375 -15.29 -19.29 26.45
CA VAL A 375 -14.97 -18.54 27.65
C VAL A 375 -15.64 -19.17 28.88
N HIS A 376 -16.83 -19.78 28.75
CA HIS A 376 -17.47 -20.54 29.83
C HIS A 376 -16.69 -21.83 30.17
N ALA A 377 -16.30 -22.60 29.14
CA ALA A 377 -15.51 -23.82 29.29
C ALA A 377 -14.14 -23.56 29.94
N MET A 378 -13.42 -22.53 29.49
CA MET A 378 -12.14 -22.12 30.07
C MET A 378 -12.29 -21.52 31.47
N ALA A 379 -13.36 -20.75 31.74
CA ALA A 379 -13.61 -20.15 33.06
C ALA A 379 -13.94 -21.20 34.13
N HIS A 380 -14.72 -22.24 33.80
CA HIS A 380 -15.05 -23.32 34.74
C HIS A 380 -13.85 -24.21 35.05
N ALA A 381 -13.06 -24.60 34.04
CA ALA A 381 -11.83 -25.37 34.24
C ALA A 381 -10.82 -24.65 35.15
N VAL A 382 -10.80 -23.31 35.11
CA VAL A 382 -9.95 -22.46 35.97
C VAL A 382 -10.56 -22.22 37.35
N SER A 383 -11.89 -22.09 37.45
CA SER A 383 -12.62 -21.81 38.70
C SER A 383 -12.67 -23.01 39.66
N ASP A 384 -12.89 -24.23 39.13
CA ASP A 384 -13.03 -25.44 39.95
C ASP A 384 -11.74 -25.84 40.70
N GLU A 385 -10.58 -25.33 40.27
CA GLU A 385 -9.27 -25.69 40.86
C GLU A 385 -8.63 -24.55 41.69
N LEU A 386 -9.05 -23.30 41.53
CA LEU A 386 -8.43 -22.14 42.22
C LEU A 386 -9.04 -21.79 43.59
N LYS A 387 -10.12 -22.45 44.02
CA LYS A 387 -10.80 -22.20 45.32
C LYS A 387 -11.02 -20.70 45.64
N LEU A 388 -11.34 -19.88 44.64
CA LEU A 388 -11.65 -18.46 44.85
C LEU A 388 -13.11 -18.33 45.33
N PRO A 389 -13.39 -17.53 46.38
CA PRO A 389 -14.73 -17.46 46.97
C PRO A 389 -15.73 -16.75 46.05
N ILE A 390 -16.76 -17.47 45.61
CA ILE A 390 -17.91 -16.90 44.91
C ILE A 390 -18.95 -16.51 45.97
N SER A 391 -19.02 -15.23 46.33
CA SER A 391 -20.19 -14.69 47.06
C SER A 391 -21.38 -14.51 46.08
N PRO A 392 -22.61 -14.96 46.43
CA PRO A 392 -23.81 -14.73 45.64
C PRO A 392 -24.62 -13.52 46.15
N LYS A 393 -25.31 -12.88 45.19
CA LYS A 393 -26.34 -11.83 45.31
C LYS A 393 -25.88 -10.37 45.30
N ALA A 394 -26.22 -9.68 44.21
CA ALA A 394 -26.87 -8.37 44.26
C ALA A 394 -27.84 -8.30 43.07
N SER A 395 -29.13 -8.16 43.40
CA SER A 395 -30.25 -8.02 42.48
C SER A 395 -30.28 -6.64 41.84
N SER A 396 -30.87 -6.59 40.65
CA SER A 396 -31.38 -5.40 39.97
C SER A 396 -32.29 -4.55 40.87
N GLY A 397 -31.94 -3.27 41.04
CA GLY A 397 -32.77 -2.27 41.71
C GLY A 397 -31.90 -1.10 42.18
N ASP A 398 -32.32 0.12 41.82
CA ASP A 398 -31.87 1.43 42.31
C ASP A 398 -30.96 2.24 41.36
N LEU A 399 -31.61 2.70 40.29
CA LEU A 399 -31.36 3.98 39.64
C LEU A 399 -32.30 5.01 40.28
N LEU A 400 -31.73 6.07 40.86
CA LEU A 400 -32.14 7.50 40.80
C LEU A 400 -31.92 8.25 42.13
N ALA A 401 -31.48 9.51 41.95
CA ALA A 401 -31.63 10.70 42.79
C ALA A 401 -30.38 11.25 43.51
N MET A 402 -30.36 12.60 43.52
CA MET A 402 -29.54 13.56 44.28
C MET A 402 -28.17 13.91 43.65
N GLY A 403 -27.82 15.15 43.34
CA GLY A 403 -28.50 16.44 43.48
C GLY A 403 -27.60 17.57 42.95
N ASP A 404 -28.24 18.65 42.48
CA ASP A 404 -27.64 19.95 42.17
C ASP A 404 -26.99 20.60 43.40
N GLU A 405 -25.92 21.38 43.18
CA GLU A 405 -25.73 22.76 43.64
C GLU A 405 -24.23 23.16 43.76
N SER A 406 -23.99 24.45 43.50
CA SER A 406 -22.76 25.25 43.70
C SER A 406 -21.72 25.27 42.57
N ASP A 407 -22.04 26.06 41.53
CA ASP A 407 -21.07 26.57 40.55
C ASP A 407 -21.32 28.08 40.35
N GLU A 408 -20.89 28.91 41.31
CA GLU A 408 -20.93 30.38 41.15
C GLU A 408 -19.94 31.06 42.11
N ALA A 409 -18.66 31.15 41.72
CA ALA A 409 -17.74 32.26 42.03
C ALA A 409 -16.27 31.89 41.73
N MET A 410 -15.84 32.04 40.47
CA MET A 410 -14.53 32.61 40.09
C MET A 410 -14.30 32.52 38.59
N ARG A 411 -15.13 33.25 37.83
CA ARG A 411 -14.69 33.83 36.56
C ARG A 411 -14.26 35.26 36.82
N SER A 412 -12.96 35.52 36.85
CA SER A 412 -12.47 36.81 36.38
C SER A 412 -11.05 36.73 35.82
N THR A 413 -10.94 37.29 34.61
CA THR A 413 -9.72 37.88 34.03
C THR A 413 -8.55 36.98 33.67
N LYS A 414 -8.48 36.60 32.38
CA LYS A 414 -7.29 36.83 31.53
C LYS A 414 -7.70 36.78 30.04
N ARG A 415 -7.82 37.96 29.42
CA ARG A 415 -7.89 38.11 27.96
C ARG A 415 -6.60 37.54 27.36
N HIS A 416 -6.70 36.47 26.56
CA HIS A 416 -5.58 36.01 25.72
C HIS A 416 -5.46 36.93 24.50
N ARG A 417 -4.30 37.59 24.39
CA ARG A 417 -3.84 38.21 23.15
C ARG A 417 -3.61 37.10 22.12
N GLN A 418 -4.28 37.17 20.97
CA GLN A 418 -3.97 36.32 19.81
C GLN A 418 -2.52 36.59 19.37
N ASN A 419 -1.72 35.53 19.30
CA ASN A 419 -0.36 35.60 18.78
C ASN A 419 -0.43 35.36 17.26
N PRO A 420 -0.04 36.31 16.39
CA PRO A 420 -0.18 36.20 14.93
C PRO A 420 0.63 35.07 14.28
N LYS A 421 1.43 34.35 15.06
CA LYS A 421 2.32 33.26 14.62
C LYS A 421 1.75 31.86 14.82
N ASP A 422 0.58 31.73 15.46
CA ASP A 422 -0.04 30.42 15.67
C ASP A 422 -0.96 30.06 14.50
N ILE A 423 -0.58 29.03 13.75
CA ILE A 423 -1.33 28.54 12.57
C ILE A 423 -2.71 28.01 12.98
N TRP A 424 -2.83 27.39 14.16
CA TRP A 424 -4.08 26.75 14.59
C TRP A 424 -5.18 27.76 14.90
N GLY A 425 -4.81 28.92 15.46
CA GLY A 425 -5.75 30.02 15.70
C GLY A 425 -6.38 30.59 14.42
N ASN A 426 -5.77 30.34 13.26
CA ASN A 426 -6.18 30.87 11.96
C ASN A 426 -6.51 29.79 10.92
N ILE A 427 -6.59 28.51 11.31
CA ILE A 427 -6.75 27.42 10.33
C ILE A 427 -8.08 27.50 9.57
N GLY A 428 -9.15 28.01 10.21
CA GLY A 428 -10.43 28.28 9.55
C GLY A 428 -10.27 29.28 8.40
N VAL A 429 -9.61 30.41 8.66
CA VAL A 429 -9.30 31.45 7.65
C VAL A 429 -8.38 30.91 6.56
N LEU A 430 -7.40 30.10 6.94
CA LEU A 430 -6.44 29.48 6.01
C LEU A 430 -7.14 28.50 5.07
N LEU A 431 -8.16 27.76 5.54
CA LEU A 431 -8.94 26.82 4.74
C LEU A 431 -10.06 27.48 3.92
N GLU A 432 -10.62 28.60 4.38
CA GLU A 432 -11.59 29.42 3.64
C GLU A 432 -10.96 30.08 2.40
N GLY A 433 -9.66 30.41 2.46
CA GLY A 433 -8.91 31.00 1.36
C GLY A 433 -8.21 30.01 0.41
N THR A 434 -8.46 28.70 0.55
CA THR A 434 -7.78 27.67 -0.28
C THR A 434 -8.79 26.90 -1.15
N SER A 435 -8.68 26.99 -2.47
CA SER A 435 -9.44 26.13 -3.39
C SER A 435 -8.73 24.81 -3.65
N VAL A 436 -8.68 23.97 -2.60
CA VAL A 436 -8.23 22.57 -2.68
C VAL A 436 -9.39 21.69 -3.10
N VAL A 437 -9.20 20.94 -4.18
CA VAL A 437 -10.22 20.11 -4.81
C VAL A 437 -9.85 18.63 -4.70
N LYS A 438 -10.88 17.79 -4.55
CA LYS A 438 -10.72 16.35 -4.61
C LYS A 438 -10.68 15.92 -6.07
N LEU A 439 -9.64 15.18 -6.44
CA LEU A 439 -9.46 14.65 -7.78
C LEU A 439 -9.91 13.18 -7.81
N PHE A 440 -10.75 12.83 -8.78
CA PHE A 440 -11.20 11.48 -9.07
C PHE A 440 -10.62 11.08 -10.42
N CYS A 441 -9.89 9.98 -10.44
CA CYS A 441 -9.24 9.48 -11.65
C CYS A 441 -9.73 8.07 -11.93
N ARG A 442 -10.17 7.83 -13.18
CA ARG A 442 -10.40 6.47 -13.68
C ARG A 442 -9.20 6.10 -14.53
N GLU A 443 -8.47 5.08 -14.10
CA GLU A 443 -7.21 4.65 -14.69
C GLU A 443 -7.42 3.40 -15.56
N LEU A 444 -6.86 3.43 -16.78
CA LEU A 444 -6.77 2.28 -17.66
C LEU A 444 -5.31 1.98 -17.96
N LYS A 445 -4.67 1.22 -17.07
CA LYS A 445 -3.23 0.90 -17.19
C LYS A 445 -3.00 -0.09 -18.33
N PRO A 446 -2.01 0.12 -19.20
CA PRO A 446 -1.64 -0.86 -20.20
C PRO A 446 -1.01 -2.10 -19.57
N ASN A 447 -1.05 -3.22 -20.29
CA ASN A 447 -0.30 -4.41 -19.93
C ASN A 447 1.02 -4.46 -20.70
N TYR A 448 2.13 -4.09 -20.07
CA TYR A 448 3.44 -4.06 -20.73
C TYR A 448 3.95 -5.45 -21.18
N SER A 449 3.47 -6.53 -20.57
CA SER A 449 3.82 -7.90 -21.01
C SER A 449 2.98 -8.39 -22.19
N MET A 450 1.76 -7.83 -22.36
CA MET A 450 0.82 -8.10 -23.46
C MET A 450 0.28 -6.75 -24.00
N PRO A 451 1.12 -5.99 -24.71
CA PRO A 451 0.91 -4.55 -24.98
C PRO A 451 -0.32 -4.20 -25.82
N TRP A 452 -0.95 -5.19 -26.46
CA TRP A 452 -2.25 -5.07 -27.12
C TRP A 452 -3.45 -5.13 -26.15
N THR A 453 -3.23 -5.33 -24.85
CA THR A 453 -4.28 -5.41 -23.82
C THR A 453 -4.12 -4.33 -22.75
N THR A 454 -5.20 -4.09 -22.03
CA THR A 454 -5.24 -3.23 -20.85
C THR A 454 -5.55 -4.04 -19.59
N LYS A 455 -5.09 -3.55 -18.45
CA LYS A 455 -5.53 -4.04 -17.14
C LYS A 455 -6.98 -3.60 -16.89
N ARG A 456 -7.63 -4.24 -15.91
CA ARG A 456 -8.95 -3.84 -15.45
C ARG A 456 -8.93 -2.36 -15.04
N GLN A 457 -9.95 -1.61 -15.46
CA GLN A 457 -10.14 -0.23 -15.04
C GLN A 457 -10.18 -0.13 -13.50
N GLN A 458 -9.49 0.87 -12.97
CA GLN A 458 -9.45 1.17 -11.54
C GLN A 458 -9.85 2.62 -11.30
N SER A 459 -10.38 2.91 -10.12
CA SER A 459 -10.62 4.28 -9.69
C SER A 459 -9.67 4.64 -8.57
N SER A 460 -9.11 5.84 -8.61
CA SER A 460 -8.28 6.41 -7.57
C SER A 460 -8.78 7.81 -7.21
N THR A 461 -8.45 8.25 -6.00
CA THR A 461 -8.73 9.62 -5.55
C THR A 461 -7.45 10.25 -5.03
N SER A 462 -7.29 11.54 -5.30
CA SER A 462 -6.16 12.33 -4.84
C SER A 462 -6.55 13.80 -4.69
N THR A 463 -5.57 14.70 -4.58
CA THR A 463 -5.80 16.13 -4.36
C THR A 463 -5.25 16.94 -5.53
N ALA A 464 -5.92 18.04 -5.86
CA ALA A 464 -5.39 19.12 -6.68
C ALA A 464 -5.75 20.47 -6.03
N PHE A 465 -5.18 21.56 -6.49
CA PHE A 465 -5.56 22.90 -6.03
C PHE A 465 -5.49 23.94 -7.14
N VAL A 466 -6.30 24.99 -7.02
CA VAL A 466 -6.31 26.11 -7.96
C VAL A 466 -5.02 26.90 -7.85
N LEU A 467 -4.28 26.95 -8.95
CA LEU A 467 -2.99 27.61 -9.05
C LEU A 467 -3.10 29.00 -9.67
N CYS A 468 -3.90 29.15 -10.73
CA CYS A 468 -4.04 30.41 -11.47
C CYS A 468 -5.44 30.53 -12.04
N LEU A 469 -6.18 31.59 -11.67
CA LEU A 469 -7.52 31.85 -12.19
C LEU A 469 -7.50 32.39 -13.61
N GLN A 470 -6.55 33.29 -13.95
CA GLN A 470 -6.49 33.87 -15.30
C GLN A 470 -6.18 32.82 -16.37
N GLU A 471 -5.31 31.86 -16.05
CA GLU A 471 -4.94 30.77 -16.96
C GLU A 471 -5.77 29.49 -16.76
N ARG A 472 -6.71 29.49 -15.81
CA ARG A 472 -7.55 28.32 -15.43
C ARG A 472 -6.75 27.07 -15.13
N LEU A 473 -5.79 27.18 -14.21
CA LEU A 473 -4.85 26.11 -13.90
C LEU A 473 -5.14 25.50 -12.53
N LEU A 474 -5.23 24.17 -12.52
CA LEU A 474 -5.11 23.32 -11.34
C LEU A 474 -3.74 22.65 -11.35
N LEU A 475 -3.13 22.49 -10.17
CA LEU A 475 -1.88 21.76 -9.99
C LEU A 475 -2.12 20.48 -9.17
N THR A 476 -1.49 19.39 -9.59
CA THR A 476 -1.45 18.11 -8.85
C THR A 476 -0.14 17.37 -9.16
N ASN A 477 0.05 16.19 -8.56
CA ASN A 477 1.14 15.31 -8.98
C ASN A 477 0.82 14.61 -10.31
N ARG A 478 1.86 14.35 -11.12
CA ARG A 478 1.71 13.58 -12.36
C ARG A 478 1.18 12.17 -12.09
N HIS A 479 1.66 11.51 -11.04
CA HIS A 479 1.20 10.14 -10.74
C HIS A 479 -0.30 10.05 -10.41
N CYS A 480 -0.93 11.13 -9.94
CA CYS A 480 -2.36 11.20 -9.63
C CYS A 480 -3.25 11.09 -10.88
N VAL A 481 -2.70 11.45 -12.05
CA VAL A 481 -3.40 11.47 -13.34
C VAL A 481 -2.75 10.56 -14.39
N ALA A 482 -1.84 9.67 -13.96
CA ALA A 482 -1.17 8.74 -14.85
C ALA A 482 -2.15 7.65 -15.35
N HIS A 483 -2.17 7.43 -16.66
CA HIS A 483 -3.07 6.53 -17.37
C HIS A 483 -4.56 6.84 -17.15
N ALA A 484 -4.87 8.09 -16.80
CA ALA A 484 -6.25 8.54 -16.64
C ALA A 484 -6.99 8.47 -17.98
N SER A 485 -8.12 7.75 -18.01
CA SER A 485 -9.08 7.77 -19.11
C SER A 485 -10.17 8.82 -18.90
N CYS A 486 -10.39 9.24 -17.64
CA CYS A 486 -11.35 10.25 -17.24
C CYS A 486 -10.88 10.85 -15.91
N ILE A 487 -10.95 12.17 -15.80
CA ILE A 487 -10.59 12.93 -14.60
C ILE A 487 -11.76 13.82 -14.24
N GLU A 488 -12.18 13.76 -12.99
CA GLU A 488 -13.18 14.67 -12.43
C GLU A 488 -12.58 15.37 -11.22
N VAL A 489 -12.98 16.62 -10.97
CA VAL A 489 -12.64 17.37 -9.77
C VAL A 489 -13.88 17.82 -9.04
N ARG A 490 -13.81 17.88 -7.71
CA ARG A 490 -14.91 18.37 -6.87
C ARG A 490 -14.41 19.39 -5.87
N LYS A 491 -15.11 20.53 -5.80
CA LYS A 491 -14.85 21.58 -4.80
C LYS A 491 -15.23 21.10 -3.41
N ARG A 492 -14.63 21.71 -2.39
CA ARG A 492 -15.03 21.46 -1.00
C ARG A 492 -16.46 21.96 -0.77
N GLY A 493 -17.30 21.14 -0.14
CA GLY A 493 -18.68 21.51 0.19
C GLY A 493 -19.64 21.49 -1.01
N ASP A 494 -19.14 21.11 -2.19
CA ASP A 494 -19.91 20.93 -3.41
C ASP A 494 -20.13 19.44 -3.64
N ASP A 495 -21.31 19.06 -4.11
CA ASP A 495 -21.64 17.69 -4.52
C ASP A 495 -21.36 17.47 -6.01
N GLN A 496 -21.33 18.55 -6.81
CA GLN A 496 -21.08 18.50 -8.25
C GLN A 496 -19.61 18.17 -8.55
N LYS A 497 -19.44 17.20 -9.44
CA LYS A 497 -18.15 16.90 -10.05
C LYS A 497 -18.06 17.57 -11.41
N TYR A 498 -16.90 18.12 -11.71
CA TYR A 498 -16.60 18.78 -12.97
C TYR A 498 -15.53 17.98 -13.72
N GLU A 499 -15.70 17.84 -15.02
CA GLU A 499 -14.70 17.17 -15.85
C GLU A 499 -13.43 18.03 -15.98
N ALA A 500 -12.27 17.38 -15.85
CA ALA A 500 -10.97 18.04 -15.93
C ALA A 500 -10.08 17.40 -17.00
N GLU A 501 -9.24 18.21 -17.63
CA GLU A 501 -8.35 17.80 -18.71
C GLU A 501 -6.90 18.04 -18.32
N VAL A 502 -5.98 17.19 -18.78
CA VAL A 502 -4.55 17.37 -18.50
C VAL A 502 -3.90 18.24 -19.58
N LEU A 503 -3.43 19.42 -19.19
CA LEU A 503 -2.71 20.34 -20.08
C LEU A 503 -1.24 19.97 -20.25
N ALA A 504 -0.59 19.56 -19.15
CA ALA A 504 0.84 19.26 -19.15
C ALA A 504 1.23 18.26 -18.07
N ARG A 505 2.32 17.51 -18.32
CA ARG A 505 2.88 16.52 -17.39
C ARG A 505 4.40 16.55 -17.43
N ALA A 506 5.02 16.41 -16.26
CA ALA A 506 6.47 16.33 -16.13
C ALA A 506 6.89 15.12 -15.28
N THR A 507 7.65 14.21 -15.89
CA THR A 507 8.08 12.95 -15.23
C THR A 507 9.19 13.20 -14.22
N ASP A 508 10.12 14.10 -14.54
CA ASP A 508 11.29 14.48 -13.73
C ASP A 508 10.94 15.19 -12.42
N CYS A 509 9.83 15.93 -12.39
CA CYS A 509 9.37 16.62 -11.18
C CYS A 509 8.06 16.07 -10.60
N ASP A 510 7.43 15.09 -11.26
CA ASP A 510 6.16 14.48 -10.86
C ASP A 510 5.01 15.50 -10.66
N LEU A 511 4.93 16.49 -11.56
CA LEU A 511 3.87 17.51 -11.58
C LEU A 511 2.99 17.39 -12.83
N ALA A 512 1.71 17.77 -12.69
CA ALA A 512 0.77 17.89 -13.80
C ALA A 512 -0.11 19.13 -13.65
N LEU A 513 -0.41 19.76 -14.79
CA LEU A 513 -1.38 20.86 -14.90
C LEU A 513 -2.69 20.34 -15.44
N LEU A 514 -3.78 20.72 -14.80
CA LEU A 514 -5.14 20.42 -15.25
C LEU A 514 -5.91 21.71 -15.51
N THR A 515 -6.97 21.61 -16.29
CA THR A 515 -7.98 22.66 -16.46
C THR A 515 -9.39 22.07 -16.38
N VAL A 516 -10.37 22.92 -16.14
CA VAL A 516 -11.80 22.59 -16.15
C VAL A 516 -12.48 23.54 -17.12
N ARG A 517 -13.23 23.00 -18.08
CA ARG A 517 -13.89 23.79 -19.12
C ARG A 517 -15.08 24.59 -18.56
N GLU A 518 -15.84 24.00 -17.65
CA GLU A 518 -17.06 24.57 -17.09
C GLU A 518 -16.79 25.81 -16.20
N GLU A 519 -17.44 26.94 -16.51
CA GLU A 519 -17.29 28.20 -15.75
C GLU A 519 -17.74 28.08 -14.30
N ALA A 520 -18.80 27.31 -14.04
CA ALA A 520 -19.38 27.11 -12.71
C ALA A 520 -18.37 26.52 -11.70
N PHE A 521 -17.35 25.80 -12.18
CA PHE A 521 -16.24 25.38 -11.33
C PHE A 521 -15.43 26.57 -10.78
N TRP A 522 -15.14 27.55 -11.64
CA TRP A 522 -14.29 28.70 -11.35
C TRP A 522 -15.00 29.80 -10.55
N GLU A 523 -16.33 29.81 -10.54
CA GLU A 523 -17.12 30.72 -9.72
C GLU A 523 -16.81 30.53 -8.23
N GLY A 524 -16.41 31.62 -7.57
CA GLY A 524 -16.03 31.63 -6.15
C GLY A 524 -14.69 30.93 -5.83
N ALA A 525 -13.96 30.46 -6.84
CA ALA A 525 -12.64 29.85 -6.63
C ALA A 525 -11.58 30.92 -6.31
N THR A 526 -10.58 30.52 -5.52
CA THR A 526 -9.46 31.35 -5.10
C THR A 526 -8.14 30.67 -5.50
N ALA A 527 -7.23 31.43 -6.11
CA ALA A 527 -5.92 30.89 -6.46
C ALA A 527 -5.00 30.83 -5.23
N GLN A 528 -4.30 29.71 -5.11
CA GLN A 528 -3.29 29.54 -4.08
C GLN A 528 -2.09 30.46 -4.34
N THR A 529 -1.76 31.29 -3.36
CA THR A 529 -0.56 32.14 -3.44
C THR A 529 0.68 31.28 -3.21
N LEU A 530 1.64 31.31 -4.14
CA LEU A 530 2.93 30.63 -4.02
C LEU A 530 3.94 31.47 -3.22
N CYS A 531 4.77 30.83 -2.42
CA CYS A 531 5.95 31.46 -1.82
C CYS A 531 7.01 31.78 -2.89
N ASN A 532 7.84 32.79 -2.62
CA ASN A 532 8.99 33.13 -3.48
C ASN A 532 10.25 32.32 -3.14
N GLU A 533 10.31 31.76 -1.93
CA GLU A 533 11.50 31.10 -1.40
C GLU A 533 11.15 29.75 -0.78
N VAL A 534 12.16 28.87 -0.71
CA VAL A 534 12.09 27.59 0.00
C VAL A 534 12.06 27.87 1.50
N PRO A 535 11.14 27.26 2.28
CA PRO A 535 11.05 27.52 3.71
C PRO A 535 12.31 27.06 4.45
N ALA A 536 12.65 27.79 5.51
CA ALA A 536 13.78 27.46 6.39
C ALA A 536 13.49 26.19 7.20
N LEU A 537 14.55 25.54 7.70
CA LEU A 537 14.42 24.44 8.66
C LEU A 537 13.59 24.87 9.88
N PHE A 538 12.82 23.93 10.42
CA PHE A 538 11.88 24.12 11.53
C PHE A 538 10.69 25.04 11.24
N SER A 539 10.53 25.54 10.01
CA SER A 539 9.33 26.29 9.64
C SER A 539 8.11 25.38 9.75
N GLU A 540 7.05 25.85 10.42
CA GLU A 540 5.79 25.11 10.47
C GLU A 540 5.16 25.02 9.09
N VAL A 541 4.66 23.84 8.77
CA VAL A 541 4.05 23.52 7.48
C VAL A 541 2.82 22.65 7.67
N VAL A 542 1.82 22.90 6.84
CA VAL A 542 0.54 22.22 6.87
C VAL A 542 0.24 21.66 5.48
N CYS A 543 0.10 20.35 5.37
CA CYS A 543 -0.35 19.70 4.14
C CYS A 543 -1.87 19.55 4.16
N VAL A 544 -2.51 20.02 3.09
CA VAL A 544 -3.97 20.04 2.94
C VAL A 544 -4.36 19.14 1.76
N GLY A 545 -5.30 18.22 1.96
CA GLY A 545 -5.77 17.35 0.88
C GLY A 545 -6.90 16.42 1.27
N TYR A 546 -7.20 15.44 0.42
CA TYR A 546 -8.30 14.49 0.59
C TYR A 546 -7.76 13.06 0.71
N PRO A 547 -7.76 12.46 1.91
CA PRO A 547 -7.20 11.12 2.10
C PRO A 547 -8.07 10.08 1.40
N THR A 548 -7.44 8.97 1.02
CA THR A 548 -8.15 7.88 0.34
C THR A 548 -9.31 7.35 1.19
N GLY A 549 -10.48 7.23 0.58
CA GLY A 549 -11.70 6.71 1.23
C GLY A 549 -12.52 7.75 2.01
N GLY A 550 -12.01 8.97 2.23
CA GLY A 550 -12.76 10.07 2.86
C GLY A 550 -13.15 11.15 1.85
N ASP A 551 -14.33 11.76 2.02
CA ASP A 551 -14.79 12.89 1.19
C ASP A 551 -14.52 14.27 1.80
N ASN A 552 -14.14 14.28 3.07
CA ASN A 552 -13.79 15.50 3.79
C ASN A 552 -12.31 15.83 3.63
N LEU A 553 -12.02 17.12 3.72
CA LEU A 553 -10.67 17.64 3.73
C LEU A 553 -9.93 17.15 4.98
N SER A 554 -8.69 16.72 4.80
CA SER A 554 -7.74 16.38 5.85
C SER A 554 -6.60 17.38 5.87
N VAL A 555 -6.12 17.64 7.07
CA VAL A 555 -5.05 18.59 7.34
C VAL A 555 -4.04 17.93 8.25
N THR A 556 -2.77 17.97 7.85
CA THR A 556 -1.66 17.37 8.59
C THR A 556 -0.60 18.44 8.83
N LYS A 557 -0.16 18.59 10.08
CA LYS A 557 0.83 19.60 10.49
C LYS A 557 2.15 18.93 10.80
N GLY A 558 3.23 19.61 10.46
CA GLY A 558 4.58 19.30 10.89
C GLY A 558 5.48 20.51 10.74
N VAL A 559 6.78 20.24 10.68
CA VAL A 559 7.83 21.21 10.42
C VAL A 559 8.73 20.74 9.28
N VAL A 560 9.36 21.71 8.63
CA VAL A 560 10.44 21.44 7.68
C VAL A 560 11.62 20.82 8.42
N SER A 561 11.80 19.51 8.24
CA SER A 561 12.85 18.73 8.92
C SER A 561 14.17 18.76 8.16
N ARG A 562 14.10 18.80 6.82
CA ARG A 562 15.27 18.87 5.95
C ARG A 562 14.89 19.50 4.61
N VAL A 563 15.82 20.24 4.02
CA VAL A 563 15.78 20.59 2.61
C VAL A 563 16.99 19.93 1.97
N ASP A 564 16.77 19.07 0.99
CA ASP A 564 17.82 18.24 0.41
C ASP A 564 17.63 18.10 -1.11
N TYR A 565 18.66 17.64 -1.79
CA TYR A 565 18.56 17.22 -3.18
C TYR A 565 18.44 15.69 -3.20
N GLU A 566 17.29 15.17 -3.64
CA GLU A 566 17.08 13.72 -3.70
C GLU A 566 18.06 13.13 -4.71
N ASP A 567 19.02 12.31 -4.27
CA ASP A 567 19.91 11.55 -5.15
C ASP A 567 19.39 10.11 -5.21
N ASN A 568 18.51 9.84 -6.17
CA ASN A 568 17.78 8.59 -6.29
C ASN A 568 18.38 7.71 -7.41
N PRO A 569 18.45 6.38 -7.23
CA PRO A 569 18.78 5.47 -8.32
C PRO A 569 17.86 5.59 -9.54
N ASP A 570 16.65 6.13 -9.36
CA ASP A 570 15.81 6.62 -10.45
C ASP A 570 16.22 8.07 -10.80
N PRO A 571 16.99 8.30 -11.88
CA PRO A 571 17.58 9.60 -12.16
C PRO A 571 16.54 10.71 -12.38
N TRP A 572 15.30 10.32 -12.69
CA TRP A 572 14.16 11.22 -12.89
C TRP A 572 13.56 11.72 -11.59
N ARG A 573 14.13 11.38 -10.43
CA ARG A 573 13.76 11.97 -9.15
C ARG A 573 14.83 12.88 -8.59
N ASN A 574 15.89 13.13 -9.36
CA ASN A 574 16.98 13.98 -8.93
C ASN A 574 16.57 15.45 -8.96
N ARG A 575 16.06 15.95 -7.83
CA ARG A 575 15.55 17.31 -7.66
C ARG A 575 15.64 17.76 -6.21
N LEU A 576 15.48 19.06 -5.99
CA LEU A 576 15.29 19.60 -4.64
C LEU A 576 13.97 19.08 -4.05
N VAL A 577 14.02 18.66 -2.78
CA VAL A 577 12.88 18.18 -2.01
C VAL A 577 12.91 18.77 -0.61
N ILE A 578 11.72 19.05 -0.06
CA ILE A 578 11.56 19.41 1.34
C ILE A 578 11.03 18.19 2.07
N GLN A 579 11.73 17.74 3.11
CA GLN A 579 11.30 16.71 4.03
C GLN A 579 10.56 17.34 5.20
N ILE A 580 9.43 16.76 5.58
CA ILE A 580 8.62 17.17 6.73
C ILE A 580 8.37 15.98 7.65
N ASP A 581 8.08 16.25 8.92
CA ASP A 581 7.66 15.24 9.90
C ASP A 581 6.13 15.08 9.98
N ALA A 582 5.38 15.84 9.16
CA ALA A 582 3.95 15.65 8.98
C ALA A 582 3.67 14.38 8.19
N ALA A 583 2.64 13.63 8.60
CA ALA A 583 2.17 12.47 7.84
C ALA A 583 1.59 12.91 6.49
N VAL A 584 2.11 12.37 5.39
CA VAL A 584 1.52 12.50 4.05
C VAL A 584 0.97 11.13 3.65
N ASN A 585 -0.35 11.00 3.67
CA ASN A 585 -1.04 9.75 3.37
C ASN A 585 -1.50 9.67 1.91
N PRO A 586 -1.71 8.46 1.35
CA PRO A 586 -2.34 8.28 0.05
C PRO A 586 -3.65 9.08 -0.07
N GLY A 587 -3.73 9.92 -1.10
CA GLY A 587 -4.86 10.83 -1.33
C GLY A 587 -4.52 12.30 -1.07
N ASN A 588 -3.67 12.61 -0.08
CA ASN A 588 -3.19 13.98 0.14
C ASN A 588 -2.14 14.41 -0.90
N SER A 589 -1.50 13.45 -1.57
CA SER A 589 -0.60 13.71 -2.70
C SER A 589 -1.29 14.59 -3.75
N GLY A 590 -0.56 15.61 -4.21
CA GLY A 590 -1.03 16.61 -5.15
C GLY A 590 -1.65 17.85 -4.48
N GLY A 591 -1.88 17.81 -3.16
CA GLY A 591 -2.35 18.94 -2.37
C GLY A 591 -1.27 19.96 -2.04
N PRO A 592 -1.64 21.20 -1.70
CA PRO A 592 -0.67 22.23 -1.34
C PRO A 592 -0.13 22.00 0.08
N ALA A 593 1.15 22.33 0.26
CA ALA A 593 1.77 22.50 1.56
C ALA A 593 1.89 23.99 1.88
N LEU A 594 1.34 24.41 3.02
CA LEU A 594 1.11 25.81 3.38
C LEU A 594 1.90 26.20 4.64
N VAL A 595 2.40 27.43 4.69
CA VAL A 595 2.97 28.05 5.90
C VAL A 595 1.94 28.94 6.61
N ALA A 596 2.29 29.49 7.77
CA ALA A 596 1.38 30.26 8.64
C ALA A 596 0.60 31.41 7.96
N GLY A 597 1.14 32.00 6.90
CA GLY A 597 0.48 33.04 6.11
C GLY A 597 -0.48 32.54 5.03
N GLY A 598 -0.73 31.24 4.95
CA GLY A 598 -1.53 30.61 3.90
C GLY A 598 -0.82 30.50 2.54
N SER A 599 0.43 30.95 2.43
CA SER A 599 1.23 30.81 1.21
C SER A 599 1.72 29.37 1.03
N CYS A 600 1.72 28.90 -0.21
CA CYS A 600 2.11 27.56 -0.60
C CYS A 600 3.61 27.46 -0.82
N VAL A 601 4.26 26.56 -0.09
CA VAL A 601 5.69 26.25 -0.19
C VAL A 601 5.98 25.09 -1.13
N GLY A 602 4.94 24.40 -1.62
CA GLY A 602 5.09 23.32 -2.58
C GLY A 602 3.91 22.35 -2.63
N VAL A 603 4.11 21.23 -3.32
CA VAL A 603 3.10 20.18 -3.51
C VAL A 603 3.46 18.95 -2.68
N ALA A 604 2.55 18.50 -1.82
CA ALA A 604 2.75 17.31 -1.00
C ALA A 604 2.85 16.05 -1.88
N TYR A 605 3.80 15.17 -1.57
CA TYR A 605 3.91 13.86 -2.20
C TYR A 605 4.46 12.81 -1.22
N GLU A 606 4.00 11.57 -1.38
CA GLU A 606 4.47 10.43 -0.60
C GLU A 606 5.72 9.81 -1.25
N SER A 607 6.75 9.51 -0.45
CA SER A 607 7.94 8.81 -0.95
C SER A 607 7.69 7.31 -1.06
N LEU A 608 8.17 6.72 -2.16
CA LEU A 608 8.04 5.29 -2.46
C LEU A 608 9.10 4.40 -1.76
N LYS A 609 9.75 4.87 -0.68
CA LYS A 609 10.73 4.04 0.03
C LYS A 609 10.00 2.97 0.84
N ASP A 610 10.40 1.71 0.61
CA ASP A 610 9.96 0.51 1.33
C ASP A 610 9.66 0.83 2.80
N GLY A 611 8.43 0.56 3.25
CA GLY A 611 7.79 1.04 4.50
C GLY A 611 8.52 0.75 5.81
N SER A 612 9.74 1.27 5.91
CA SER A 612 10.73 1.14 6.99
C SER A 612 11.01 2.48 7.67
N THR A 613 10.42 3.56 7.16
CA THR A 613 10.49 4.91 7.73
C THR A 613 9.08 5.48 7.88
N GLU A 614 8.66 5.67 9.13
CA GLU A 614 7.38 6.31 9.50
C GLU A 614 7.59 7.82 9.73
N ASN A 615 6.52 8.63 9.57
CA ASN A 615 6.52 10.09 9.79
C ASN A 615 7.53 10.89 8.96
N ILE A 616 7.74 10.50 7.70
CA ILE A 616 8.52 11.29 6.75
C ILE A 616 7.63 11.61 5.55
N GLY A 617 7.13 12.83 5.51
CA GLY A 617 6.47 13.40 4.34
C GLY A 617 7.48 14.13 3.46
N PHE A 618 7.12 14.31 2.19
CA PHE A 618 7.91 15.13 1.27
C PHE A 618 7.03 16.15 0.54
N ILE A 619 7.67 17.26 0.17
CA ILE A 619 7.06 18.34 -0.60
C ILE A 619 7.96 18.61 -1.81
N ILE A 620 7.35 18.68 -3.00
CA ILE A 620 7.98 19.23 -4.19
C ILE A 620 8.02 20.75 -4.01
N PRO A 621 9.21 21.38 -3.86
CA PRO A 621 9.33 22.78 -3.48
C PRO A 621 8.74 23.73 -4.53
N VAL A 622 8.33 24.92 -4.09
CA VAL A 622 7.80 25.97 -4.97
C VAL A 622 8.77 26.36 -6.10
N SER A 623 10.08 26.31 -5.88
CA SER A 623 11.09 26.55 -6.92
C SER A 623 11.01 25.52 -8.06
N VAL A 624 10.73 24.25 -7.74
CA VAL A 624 10.49 23.20 -8.74
C VAL A 624 9.17 23.42 -9.48
N VAL A 625 8.12 23.86 -8.78
CA VAL A 625 6.82 24.20 -9.39
C VAL A 625 6.99 25.36 -10.37
N GLN A 626 7.65 26.45 -9.97
CA GLN A 626 7.92 27.61 -10.83
C GLN A 626 8.76 27.24 -12.05
N LYS A 627 9.75 26.37 -11.87
CA LYS A 627 10.58 25.84 -12.96
C LYS A 627 9.74 25.09 -13.99
N PHE A 628 8.89 24.18 -13.54
CA PHE A 628 7.95 23.44 -14.38
C PHE A 628 6.98 24.38 -15.14
N LEU A 629 6.38 25.35 -14.46
CA LEU A 629 5.50 26.33 -15.08
C LEU A 629 6.20 27.16 -16.16
N THR A 630 7.44 27.58 -15.89
CA THR A 630 8.23 28.34 -16.85
C THR A 630 8.59 27.49 -18.07
N ALA A 631 8.99 26.24 -17.86
CA ALA A 631 9.27 25.30 -18.96
C ALA A 631 8.03 25.05 -19.83
N TRP A 632 6.87 24.81 -19.20
CA TRP A 632 5.60 24.65 -19.91
C TRP A 632 5.21 25.91 -20.70
N ARG A 633 5.29 27.10 -20.10
CA ARG A 633 4.99 28.37 -20.81
C ARG A 633 5.93 28.61 -21.98
N ARG A 634 7.22 28.31 -21.85
CA ARG A 634 8.20 28.39 -22.95
C ARG A 634 7.82 27.47 -24.11
N LEU A 635 7.44 26.21 -23.82
CA LEU A 635 7.00 25.26 -24.85
C LEU A 635 5.70 25.73 -25.53
N LYS A 636 4.72 26.20 -24.75
CA LYS A 636 3.46 26.76 -25.25
C LYS A 636 3.68 27.97 -26.17
N SER A 637 4.67 28.82 -25.89
CA SER A 637 5.02 29.96 -26.74
C SER A 637 5.81 29.57 -27.99
N ALA A 638 6.66 28.55 -27.91
CA ALA A 638 7.53 28.10 -29.02
C ALA A 638 6.77 27.28 -30.08
N ALA A 639 5.75 26.54 -29.65
CA ALA A 639 4.81 25.85 -30.52
C ALA A 639 3.41 26.34 -30.16
N PRO A 640 2.94 27.47 -30.75
CA PRO A 640 1.53 27.82 -30.65
C PRO A 640 0.78 26.64 -31.25
N VAL A 641 0.12 25.86 -30.38
CA VAL A 641 -0.78 24.79 -30.81
C VAL A 641 -1.68 25.44 -31.84
N ALA A 642 -1.55 25.03 -33.10
CA ALA A 642 -2.43 25.50 -34.14
C ALA A 642 -3.85 25.31 -33.60
N SER A 643 -4.66 26.35 -33.67
CA SER A 643 -6.07 26.32 -33.29
C SER A 643 -6.82 25.38 -34.22
N THR A 644 -6.59 24.08 -34.07
CA THR A 644 -7.46 23.03 -34.55
C THR A 644 -8.37 22.74 -33.38
N GLU A 645 -9.66 22.99 -33.56
CA GLU A 645 -10.78 22.54 -32.71
C GLU A 645 -10.88 20.99 -32.71
N SER A 646 -9.74 20.31 -32.64
CA SER A 646 -9.65 18.86 -32.48
C SER A 646 -9.67 18.59 -30.98
N GLU A 647 -10.67 17.83 -30.54
CA GLU A 647 -10.87 17.45 -29.14
C GLU A 647 -9.76 16.53 -28.57
N ASP A 648 -8.76 16.14 -29.38
CA ASP A 648 -7.74 15.12 -29.04
C ASP A 648 -6.29 15.67 -29.06
N VAL A 649 -6.04 16.90 -28.60
CA VAL A 649 -4.65 17.37 -28.44
C VAL A 649 -4.01 16.67 -27.24
N PRO A 650 -2.93 15.88 -27.42
CA PRO A 650 -2.30 15.17 -26.30
C PRO A 650 -1.67 16.16 -25.30
N PRO A 651 -1.64 15.82 -23.99
CA PRO A 651 -1.02 16.67 -22.98
C PRO A 651 0.44 16.99 -23.31
N VAL A 652 0.86 18.24 -23.08
CA VAL A 652 2.24 18.67 -23.33
C VAL A 652 3.19 17.95 -22.36
N ARG A 653 4.20 17.27 -22.91
CA ARG A 653 5.28 16.67 -22.13
C ARG A 653 6.32 17.73 -21.81
N VAL A 654 6.62 17.90 -20.53
CA VAL A 654 7.58 18.90 -20.05
C VAL A 654 8.75 18.19 -19.39
N THR A 655 9.96 18.53 -19.82
CA THR A 655 11.21 18.18 -19.13
C THR A 655 11.72 19.45 -18.46
N ALA A 656 11.49 19.56 -17.15
CA ALA A 656 11.82 20.75 -16.37
C ALA A 656 13.33 20.86 -16.10
N PHE A 657 14.02 19.74 -15.91
CA PHE A 657 15.44 19.69 -15.54
C PHE A 657 16.30 19.06 -16.63
N GLY A 658 17.44 19.71 -16.90
CA GLY A 658 18.47 19.17 -17.78
C GLY A 658 19.64 18.59 -16.98
N HIS A 659 20.37 17.66 -17.60
CA HIS A 659 21.46 16.92 -16.99
C HIS A 659 22.72 17.00 -17.85
N GLY A 660 23.90 16.94 -17.22
CA GLY A 660 25.18 16.89 -17.93
C GLY A 660 25.47 15.54 -18.63
N ARG A 661 24.71 14.48 -18.33
CA ARG A 661 24.80 13.15 -18.95
C ARG A 661 26.21 12.52 -18.86
N PHE A 662 26.75 12.51 -17.64
CA PHE A 662 27.98 11.79 -17.30
C PHE A 662 27.86 11.20 -15.89
N SER A 663 28.65 10.17 -15.60
CA SER A 663 28.80 9.62 -14.24
C SER A 663 30.16 9.98 -13.66
N ALA A 664 30.21 10.18 -12.35
CA ALA A 664 31.44 10.58 -11.66
C ALA A 664 31.63 9.82 -10.34
N GLN A 665 32.88 9.76 -9.88
CA GLN A 665 33.28 9.15 -8.62
C GLN A 665 33.79 10.22 -7.65
N LYS A 666 33.42 10.06 -6.39
CA LYS A 666 33.92 10.85 -5.26
C LYS A 666 35.44 10.68 -5.10
N LEU A 667 36.13 11.76 -4.74
CA LEU A 667 37.59 11.81 -4.58
C LEU A 667 38.02 12.07 -3.13
N GLU A 668 37.39 11.41 -2.16
CA GLU A 668 37.69 11.58 -0.73
C GLU A 668 39.07 11.02 -0.34
N ASN A 669 39.57 10.00 -1.06
CA ASN A 669 40.88 9.41 -0.82
C ASN A 669 42.02 10.35 -1.23
N ALA A 670 42.85 10.74 -0.27
CA ALA A 670 43.98 11.66 -0.50
C ALA A 670 45.07 11.08 -1.44
N GLY A 671 45.29 9.76 -1.40
CA GLY A 671 46.22 9.09 -2.33
C GLY A 671 45.75 9.21 -3.78
N MET A 672 44.47 8.97 -4.02
CA MET A 672 43.85 9.10 -5.34
C MET A 672 43.97 10.54 -5.87
N ARG A 673 43.67 11.55 -5.05
CA ARG A 673 43.83 12.96 -5.44
C ARG A 673 45.27 13.30 -5.83
N ARG A 674 46.25 12.86 -5.03
CA ARG A 674 47.69 13.06 -5.34
C ARG A 674 48.10 12.35 -6.62
N ALA A 675 47.63 11.12 -6.85
CA ALA A 675 47.92 10.37 -8.08
C ALA A 675 47.34 11.04 -9.33
N LEU A 676 46.24 11.79 -9.18
CA LEU A 676 45.60 12.57 -10.26
C LEU A 676 46.21 13.98 -10.42
N GLY A 677 47.20 14.36 -9.61
CA GLY A 677 47.87 15.65 -9.70
C GLY A 677 47.10 16.82 -9.08
N LEU A 678 46.11 16.57 -8.21
CA LEU A 678 45.41 17.64 -7.50
C LEU A 678 46.31 18.25 -6.41
N ALA A 679 46.39 19.58 -6.40
CA ALA A 679 47.10 20.33 -5.37
C ALA A 679 46.40 20.24 -4.01
N THR A 680 47.12 20.54 -2.93
CA THR A 680 46.55 20.61 -1.58
C THR A 680 45.43 21.65 -1.53
N GLY A 681 44.23 21.22 -1.10
CA GLY A 681 43.04 22.07 -1.05
C GLY A 681 42.15 22.03 -2.29
N GLN A 682 42.60 21.44 -3.41
CA GLN A 682 41.73 21.19 -4.56
C GLN A 682 40.79 20.01 -4.28
N SER A 683 39.56 20.13 -4.76
CA SER A 683 38.52 19.12 -4.65
C SER A 683 37.76 18.95 -5.96
N GLY A 684 37.08 17.82 -6.10
CA GLY A 684 36.24 17.57 -7.26
C GLY A 684 35.78 16.12 -7.36
N LEU A 685 35.23 15.79 -8.53
CA LEU A 685 34.76 14.45 -8.88
C LEU A 685 35.48 13.94 -10.13
N ILE A 686 35.96 12.69 -10.14
CA ILE A 686 36.54 12.11 -11.36
C ILE A 686 35.45 11.52 -12.24
N VAL A 687 35.44 11.91 -13.51
CA VAL A 687 34.49 11.43 -14.53
C VAL A 687 34.79 9.96 -14.84
N LYS A 688 33.78 9.10 -14.66
CA LYS A 688 33.85 7.66 -14.94
C LYS A 688 33.40 7.33 -16.37
N SER A 689 32.33 7.98 -16.83
CA SER A 689 31.76 7.82 -18.16
C SER A 689 31.05 9.10 -18.59
N VAL A 690 30.95 9.31 -19.90
CA VAL A 690 30.17 10.38 -20.52
C VAL A 690 29.27 9.72 -21.55
N ASP A 691 28.02 10.14 -21.62
CA ASP A 691 27.06 9.64 -22.59
C ASP A 691 27.50 10.03 -24.02
N PRO A 692 27.84 9.06 -24.88
CA PRO A 692 28.36 9.31 -26.21
C PRO A 692 27.32 9.95 -27.15
N THR A 693 26.03 9.88 -26.82
CA THR A 693 24.95 10.44 -27.63
C THR A 693 24.82 11.97 -27.48
N THR A 694 25.57 12.55 -26.53
CA THR A 694 25.46 13.98 -26.19
C THR A 694 26.64 14.78 -26.72
N VAL A 695 26.44 16.09 -26.90
CA VAL A 695 27.53 17.00 -27.28
C VAL A 695 28.64 17.06 -26.23
N ASN A 696 28.33 16.71 -24.96
CA ASN A 696 29.28 16.74 -23.86
C ASN A 696 30.41 15.73 -24.04
N ALA A 697 30.20 14.64 -24.78
CA ALA A 697 31.24 13.67 -25.13
C ALA A 697 32.37 14.26 -25.98
N LYS A 698 32.18 15.43 -26.60
CA LYS A 698 33.23 16.14 -27.36
C LYS A 698 34.14 16.99 -26.47
N VAL A 699 33.72 17.34 -25.26
CA VAL A 699 34.41 18.28 -24.38
C VAL A 699 34.84 17.67 -23.05
N LEU A 700 34.12 16.64 -22.57
CA LEU A 700 34.37 15.93 -21.33
C LEU A 700 34.73 14.47 -21.63
N GLN A 701 35.69 13.90 -20.90
CA GLN A 701 36.13 12.53 -21.08
C GLN A 701 36.38 11.81 -19.76
N LYS A 702 36.42 10.47 -19.82
CA LYS A 702 36.79 9.63 -18.68
C LYS A 702 38.17 10.03 -18.14
N GLY A 703 38.27 10.17 -16.82
CA GLY A 703 39.50 10.54 -16.13
C GLY A 703 39.67 12.04 -15.88
N ASP A 704 38.85 12.89 -16.49
CA ASP A 704 38.78 14.31 -16.11
C ASP A 704 38.32 14.44 -14.66
N VAL A 705 38.82 15.44 -13.94
CA VAL A 705 38.31 15.79 -12.61
C VAL A 705 37.53 17.08 -12.70
N LEU A 706 36.21 17.01 -12.48
CA LEU A 706 35.33 18.17 -12.43
C LEU A 706 35.56 18.93 -11.11
N LEU A 707 36.02 20.18 -11.21
CA LEU A 707 36.43 21.01 -10.09
C LEU A 707 35.32 22.00 -9.68
N SER A 708 34.67 22.62 -10.67
CA SER A 708 33.62 23.62 -10.43
C SER A 708 32.59 23.63 -11.56
N LEU A 709 31.40 24.15 -11.26
CA LEU A 709 30.31 24.35 -12.22
C LEU A 709 29.69 25.73 -11.97
N ILE A 710 29.58 26.57 -13.00
CA ILE A 710 29.12 27.97 -12.92
C ILE A 710 29.90 28.73 -11.82
N GLY A 711 31.22 28.51 -11.75
CA GLY A 711 32.08 29.11 -10.72
C GLY A 711 31.91 28.58 -9.30
N VAL A 712 30.97 27.66 -9.05
CA VAL A 712 30.76 27.04 -7.73
C VAL A 712 31.68 25.83 -7.58
N PRO A 713 32.60 25.83 -6.59
CA PRO A 713 33.53 24.72 -6.38
C PRO A 713 32.80 23.47 -5.87
N ILE A 714 33.19 22.31 -6.39
CA ILE A 714 32.61 21.01 -6.06
C ILE A 714 33.52 20.28 -5.07
N GLY A 715 32.94 19.81 -3.96
CA GLY A 715 33.66 19.05 -2.95
C GLY A 715 34.01 17.63 -3.39
N ASN A 716 34.94 17.00 -2.67
CA ASN A 716 35.35 15.62 -2.92
C ASN A 716 34.23 14.59 -2.70
N ASP A 717 33.24 14.96 -1.90
CA ASP A 717 32.01 14.24 -1.61
C ASP A 717 30.92 14.43 -2.69
N GLY A 718 31.16 15.33 -3.65
CA GLY A 718 30.22 15.69 -4.72
C GLY A 718 29.20 16.77 -4.33
N CYS A 719 29.39 17.41 -3.18
CA CYS A 719 28.46 18.43 -2.69
C CYS A 719 28.99 19.86 -2.91
N VAL A 720 28.07 20.79 -3.08
CA VAL A 720 28.30 22.24 -3.17
C VAL A 720 27.68 22.95 -1.96
N PRO A 721 28.12 24.17 -1.61
CA PRO A 721 27.46 24.98 -0.59
C PRO A 721 25.99 25.26 -0.94
N PHE A 722 25.12 25.17 0.05
CA PHE A 722 23.69 25.42 -0.07
C PHE A 722 23.23 26.36 1.04
N VAL A 723 22.33 27.28 0.69
CA VAL A 723 21.76 28.24 1.64
C VAL A 723 20.26 27.96 1.73
N CYS A 724 19.79 27.66 2.94
CA CYS A 724 18.37 27.45 3.23
C CYS A 724 17.95 28.39 4.37
N GLY A 725 17.18 29.42 4.04
CA GLY A 725 16.82 30.47 4.99
C GLY A 725 18.07 31.13 5.60
N SER A 726 18.21 31.06 6.92
CA SER A 726 19.37 31.60 7.65
C SER A 726 20.56 30.64 7.75
N SER A 727 20.41 29.37 7.38
CA SER A 727 21.50 28.39 7.40
C SER A 727 22.44 28.60 6.22
N ARG A 728 23.73 28.79 6.51
CA ARG A 728 24.81 28.97 5.50
C ARG A 728 25.82 27.83 5.47
N HIS A 729 25.58 26.76 6.22
CA HIS A 729 26.52 25.65 6.37
C HIS A 729 26.04 24.36 5.70
N ASP A 730 24.83 24.37 5.13
CA ASP A 730 24.29 23.20 4.45
C ASP A 730 25.02 22.95 3.13
N ARG A 731 25.02 21.70 2.69
CA ARG A 731 25.63 21.28 1.42
C ARG A 731 24.72 20.27 0.76
N VAL A 732 24.57 20.39 -0.56
CA VAL A 732 23.73 19.50 -1.38
C VAL A 732 24.53 18.98 -2.57
N PRO A 733 24.15 17.83 -3.15
CA PRO A 733 24.69 17.36 -4.42
C PRO A 733 24.83 18.45 -5.49
N PHE A 734 25.98 18.48 -6.19
CA PHE A 734 26.32 19.51 -7.17
C PHE A 734 25.31 19.73 -8.32
N PRO A 735 24.46 18.76 -8.76
CA PRO A 735 23.48 19.03 -9.80
C PRO A 735 22.50 20.15 -9.44
N TYR A 736 22.34 20.46 -8.15
CA TYR A 736 21.57 21.61 -7.67
C TYR A 736 22.01 22.94 -8.30
N VAL A 737 23.29 23.13 -8.61
CA VAL A 737 23.81 24.38 -9.22
C VAL A 737 23.13 24.69 -10.56
N ALA A 738 22.65 23.67 -11.25
CA ALA A 738 21.97 23.80 -12.54
C ALA A 738 20.43 23.87 -12.43
N ILE A 739 19.85 23.92 -11.22
CA ILE A 739 18.40 23.77 -11.02
C ILE A 739 17.55 24.84 -11.73
N GLU A 740 18.08 26.06 -11.87
CA GLU A 740 17.42 27.17 -12.55
C GLU A 740 17.60 27.13 -14.08
N LYS A 741 18.50 26.28 -14.58
CA LYS A 741 18.89 26.20 -15.99
C LYS A 741 18.05 25.18 -16.76
N PHE A 742 17.78 25.44 -18.03
CA PHE A 742 16.84 24.64 -18.85
C PHE A 742 17.59 23.69 -19.79
N VAL A 743 16.88 22.65 -20.26
CA VAL A 743 17.38 21.78 -21.33
C VAL A 743 17.82 22.63 -22.54
N GLY A 744 18.99 22.33 -23.08
CA GLY A 744 19.63 23.05 -24.18
C GLY A 744 20.57 24.18 -23.74
N GLU A 745 20.44 24.70 -22.51
CA GLU A 745 21.33 25.76 -22.01
C GLU A 745 22.74 25.23 -21.72
N GLN A 746 23.71 26.14 -21.82
CA GLN A 746 25.13 25.86 -21.64
C GLN A 746 25.62 26.33 -20.26
N LEU A 747 26.51 25.56 -19.65
CA LEU A 747 27.11 25.79 -18.34
C LEU A 747 28.62 25.80 -18.45
N GLU A 748 29.26 26.81 -17.89
CA GLU A 748 30.71 26.81 -17.73
C GLU A 748 31.12 25.84 -16.61
N ALA A 749 32.14 25.02 -16.88
CA ALA A 749 32.72 24.11 -15.91
C ALA A 749 34.24 24.17 -15.96
N GLU A 750 34.88 24.02 -14.80
CA GLU A 750 36.32 23.87 -14.73
C GLU A 750 36.68 22.41 -14.45
N ILE A 751 37.62 21.87 -15.22
CA ILE A 751 38.12 20.51 -15.07
C ILE A 751 39.64 20.49 -14.88
N MET A 752 40.15 19.40 -14.31
CA MET A 752 41.55 19.01 -14.38
C MET A 752 41.69 17.85 -15.37
N ARG A 753 42.54 18.03 -16.39
CA ARG A 753 42.88 16.98 -17.36
C ARG A 753 44.40 16.87 -17.46
N ALA A 754 44.93 15.68 -17.19
CA ALA A 754 46.38 15.41 -17.23
C ALA A 754 47.20 16.47 -16.44
N GLY A 755 46.73 16.88 -15.27
CA GLY A 755 47.39 17.87 -14.41
C GLY A 755 47.25 19.34 -14.85
N SER A 756 46.54 19.62 -15.95
CA SER A 756 46.25 20.99 -16.40
C SER A 756 44.80 21.37 -16.14
N LYS A 757 44.56 22.58 -15.62
CA LYS A 757 43.23 23.14 -15.42
C LYS A 757 42.69 23.68 -16.75
N LEU A 758 41.48 23.28 -17.13
CA LEU A 758 40.80 23.71 -18.35
C LEU A 758 39.40 24.23 -18.02
N SER A 759 38.95 25.24 -18.76
CA SER A 759 37.55 25.67 -18.77
C SER A 759 36.85 25.05 -19.97
N ILE A 760 35.71 24.41 -19.74
CA ILE A 760 34.88 23.78 -20.75
C ILE A 760 33.44 24.28 -20.64
N THR A 761 32.66 24.05 -21.70
CA THR A 761 31.22 24.37 -21.71
C THR A 761 30.44 23.08 -21.85
N LEU A 762 29.65 22.75 -20.82
CA LEU A 762 28.73 21.62 -20.81
C LEU A 762 27.34 22.08 -21.27
N GLN A 763 26.65 21.29 -22.09
CA GLN A 763 25.25 21.51 -22.41
C GLN A 763 24.35 20.65 -21.52
N LEU A 764 23.25 21.22 -21.04
CA LEU A 764 22.21 20.46 -20.34
C LEU A 764 21.33 19.71 -21.35
N CYS A 765 21.23 18.40 -21.18
CA CYS A 765 20.46 17.51 -22.05
C CYS A 765 19.28 16.88 -21.28
N PRO A 766 18.21 16.44 -21.96
CA PRO A 766 17.17 15.65 -21.30
C PRO A 766 17.76 14.33 -20.79
N GLN A 767 17.16 13.77 -19.74
CA GLN A 767 17.52 12.43 -19.29
C GLN A 767 16.92 11.40 -20.26
N GLU A 768 17.72 10.52 -20.85
CA GLU A 768 17.22 9.46 -21.74
C GLU A 768 18.00 8.16 -21.51
N PRO A 769 17.62 7.36 -20.51
CA PRO A 769 18.29 6.09 -20.28
C PRO A 769 17.97 5.09 -21.40
N LEU A 770 18.88 4.12 -21.61
CA LEU A 770 18.68 3.01 -22.55
C LEU A 770 17.42 2.20 -22.21
N VAL A 771 17.23 1.90 -20.92
CA VAL A 771 16.00 1.30 -20.41
C VAL A 771 15.14 2.38 -19.79
N SER A 772 14.03 2.72 -20.45
CA SER A 772 13.15 3.80 -19.99
C SER A 772 12.51 3.46 -18.65
N VAL A 773 12.41 4.47 -17.79
CA VAL A 773 11.58 4.46 -16.57
C VAL A 773 10.33 5.32 -16.74
N GLU A 774 10.17 5.98 -17.88
CA GLU A 774 8.97 6.76 -18.19
C GLU A 774 7.76 5.82 -18.21
N LYS A 775 6.63 6.24 -17.62
CA LYS A 775 5.44 5.38 -17.49
C LYS A 775 4.53 5.44 -18.71
N GLU A 776 4.56 6.52 -19.47
CA GLU A 776 3.53 6.86 -20.46
C GLU A 776 4.09 7.16 -21.86
N ALA A 777 5.36 6.85 -22.11
CA ALA A 777 5.95 6.99 -23.45
C ALA A 777 5.19 6.12 -24.49
N PRO A 778 4.85 6.64 -25.69
CA PRO A 778 4.04 5.92 -26.66
C PRO A 778 4.70 4.59 -27.07
N TRP A 779 6.02 4.60 -27.24
CA TRP A 779 6.83 3.44 -27.63
C TRP A 779 6.94 2.34 -26.56
N LEU A 780 6.48 2.59 -25.31
CA LEU A 780 6.47 1.54 -24.28
C LEU A 780 5.50 0.41 -24.60
N LEU A 781 4.56 0.65 -25.51
CA LEU A 781 3.59 -0.33 -25.98
C LEU A 781 3.92 -0.81 -27.39
N ASP A 782 5.12 -0.52 -27.88
CA ASP A 782 5.56 -1.04 -29.16
C ASP A 782 5.84 -2.53 -29.05
N TYR A 783 5.32 -3.28 -30.02
CA TYR A 783 5.49 -4.72 -30.11
C TYR A 783 5.46 -5.19 -31.55
N CYS A 784 6.08 -6.34 -31.78
CA CYS A 784 6.05 -7.05 -33.04
C CYS A 784 5.93 -8.56 -32.77
N ILE A 785 5.04 -9.25 -33.48
CA ILE A 785 4.83 -10.69 -33.38
C ILE A 785 5.24 -11.31 -34.71
N ILE A 786 6.18 -12.25 -34.69
CA ILE A 786 6.68 -12.91 -35.91
C ILE A 786 6.65 -14.42 -35.69
N GLY A 787 5.79 -15.13 -36.41
CA GLY A 787 5.64 -16.59 -36.26
C GLY A 787 5.30 -17.02 -34.84
N GLY A 788 4.59 -16.16 -34.08
CA GLY A 788 4.26 -16.36 -32.67
C GLY A 788 5.33 -15.90 -31.67
N LEU A 789 6.52 -15.50 -32.10
CA LEU A 789 7.53 -14.87 -31.25
C LEU A 789 7.09 -13.45 -30.89
N VAL A 790 6.87 -13.15 -29.60
CA VAL A 790 6.38 -11.84 -29.15
C VAL A 790 7.55 -10.96 -28.72
N PHE A 791 7.89 -9.96 -29.54
CA PHE A 791 8.93 -8.98 -29.24
C PHE A 791 8.36 -7.69 -28.65
N VAL A 792 9.01 -7.18 -27.61
CA VAL A 792 8.65 -5.93 -26.91
C VAL A 792 9.90 -5.11 -26.60
N VAL A 793 9.72 -3.83 -26.25
CA VAL A 793 10.80 -2.95 -25.78
C VAL A 793 11.02 -3.12 -24.28
N LEU A 794 12.27 -3.34 -23.86
CA LEU A 794 12.63 -3.40 -22.45
C LEU A 794 12.41 -2.04 -21.78
N SER A 795 11.63 -2.05 -20.69
CA SER A 795 11.37 -0.89 -19.84
C SER A 795 11.28 -1.30 -18.38
N GLN A 796 11.39 -0.35 -17.46
CA GLN A 796 11.14 -0.62 -16.04
C GLN A 796 9.71 -1.14 -15.80
N GLN A 797 8.76 -0.65 -16.61
CA GLN A 797 7.35 -1.02 -16.57
C GLN A 797 7.16 -2.48 -17.00
N TYR A 798 7.86 -2.90 -18.05
CA TYR A 798 7.91 -4.30 -18.46
C TYR A 798 8.50 -5.18 -17.35
N LEU A 799 9.65 -4.80 -16.78
CA LEU A 799 10.29 -5.56 -15.69
C LEU A 799 9.36 -5.73 -14.47
N ARG A 800 8.70 -4.64 -14.04
CA ARG A 800 7.70 -4.72 -12.96
C ARG A 800 6.48 -5.57 -13.33
N ALA A 801 5.98 -5.45 -14.56
CA ALA A 801 4.81 -6.21 -15.00
C ALA A 801 5.10 -7.72 -15.07
N THR A 802 6.32 -8.09 -15.48
CA THR A 802 6.73 -9.48 -15.72
C THR A 802 7.27 -10.16 -14.46
N PHE A 803 8.05 -9.46 -13.64
CA PHE A 803 8.76 -10.03 -12.48
C PHE A 803 8.29 -9.47 -11.12
N GLY A 804 7.26 -8.62 -11.10
CA GLY A 804 6.71 -8.01 -9.89
C GLY A 804 7.52 -6.83 -9.34
N ASP A 805 7.07 -6.24 -8.22
CA ASP A 805 7.66 -5.01 -7.67
C ASP A 805 9.11 -5.19 -7.18
N LYS A 806 9.48 -6.42 -6.82
CA LYS A 806 10.84 -6.79 -6.39
C LYS A 806 11.74 -7.26 -7.53
N TRP A 807 11.41 -6.96 -8.80
CA TRP A 807 12.16 -7.39 -9.99
C TRP A 807 13.68 -7.17 -9.94
N ARG A 808 14.18 -6.18 -9.16
CA ARG A 808 15.63 -5.98 -8.95
C ARG A 808 16.31 -7.09 -8.15
N LYS A 809 15.54 -7.85 -7.36
CA LYS A 809 15.99 -9.00 -6.55
C LYS A 809 15.71 -10.33 -7.25
N GLU A 810 14.93 -10.31 -8.34
CA GLU A 810 14.56 -11.48 -9.11
C GLU A 810 15.58 -11.81 -10.19
N ARG A 811 15.61 -13.07 -10.64
CA ARG A 811 16.42 -13.48 -11.79
C ARG A 811 15.71 -13.10 -13.09
N CYS A 812 15.98 -11.90 -13.58
CA CYS A 812 15.38 -11.35 -14.81
C CYS A 812 16.18 -11.68 -16.08
N ASN A 813 16.82 -12.84 -16.18
CA ASN A 813 17.64 -13.27 -17.33
C ASN A 813 18.75 -12.30 -17.78
N GLY A 814 19.27 -11.42 -16.91
CA GLY A 814 20.24 -10.41 -17.32
C GLY A 814 19.63 -9.07 -17.74
N LEU A 815 18.28 -8.98 -17.81
CA LEU A 815 17.58 -7.77 -18.28
C LEU A 815 17.62 -6.63 -17.25
N SER A 816 17.56 -6.94 -15.96
CA SER A 816 17.63 -5.92 -14.91
C SER A 816 19.01 -5.27 -14.86
N GLU A 817 20.07 -6.05 -15.08
CA GLU A 817 21.46 -5.60 -15.05
C GLU A 817 21.77 -4.60 -16.17
N ILE A 818 21.05 -4.63 -17.29
CA ILE A 818 21.21 -3.67 -18.40
C ILE A 818 20.93 -2.24 -17.92
N MET A 819 19.94 -2.06 -17.03
CA MET A 819 19.56 -0.75 -16.50
C MET A 819 20.72 -0.06 -15.78
N ASP A 820 21.57 -0.85 -15.12
CA ASP A 820 22.63 -0.35 -14.24
C ASP A 820 24.01 -0.34 -14.93
N SER A 821 24.16 -1.06 -16.05
CA SER A 821 25.48 -1.34 -16.66
C SER A 821 25.67 -0.82 -18.08
N ARG A 822 24.61 -0.38 -18.78
CA ARG A 822 24.70 0.12 -20.15
C ARG A 822 24.02 1.47 -20.35
N GLU A 823 24.75 2.36 -21.02
CA GLU A 823 24.22 3.59 -21.60
C GLU A 823 23.82 3.35 -23.07
N ARG A 824 23.07 4.29 -23.65
CA ARG A 824 22.82 4.30 -25.09
C ARG A 824 24.12 4.56 -25.85
N GLU A 825 24.30 3.86 -26.95
CA GLU A 825 25.39 4.09 -27.90
C GLU A 825 24.97 5.09 -29.00
N PHE A 826 23.68 5.16 -29.31
CA PHE A 826 23.09 6.09 -30.28
C PHE A 826 21.65 6.46 -29.86
N GLN A 827 21.12 7.56 -30.42
CA GLN A 827 19.95 8.26 -29.89
C GLN A 827 18.69 7.39 -29.80
N ASP A 828 18.41 6.57 -30.81
CA ASP A 828 17.21 5.73 -30.91
C ASP A 828 17.43 4.26 -30.47
N GLU A 829 18.50 3.98 -29.72
CA GLU A 829 18.78 2.62 -29.24
C GLU A 829 17.69 2.14 -28.27
N GLN A 830 17.15 0.95 -28.54
CA GLN A 830 16.24 0.22 -27.65
C GLN A 830 16.72 -1.22 -27.47
N VAL A 831 16.50 -1.76 -26.27
CA VAL A 831 16.71 -3.19 -26.04
C VAL A 831 15.43 -3.94 -26.37
N VAL A 832 15.48 -4.75 -27.43
CA VAL A 832 14.36 -5.61 -27.86
C VAL A 832 14.44 -6.94 -27.13
N VAL A 833 13.30 -7.36 -26.57
CA VAL A 833 13.16 -8.58 -25.77
C VAL A 833 12.13 -9.49 -26.41
N LEU A 834 12.50 -10.74 -26.64
CA LEU A 834 11.55 -11.84 -26.86
C LEU A 834 10.88 -12.14 -25.53
N SER A 835 9.66 -11.64 -25.35
CA SER A 835 8.91 -11.74 -24.10
C SER A 835 8.48 -13.18 -23.83
N TYR A 836 7.76 -13.77 -24.78
CA TYR A 836 7.34 -15.18 -24.76
C TYR A 836 6.94 -15.62 -26.17
N VAL A 837 6.61 -16.89 -26.33
CA VAL A 837 6.18 -17.48 -27.61
C VAL A 837 4.73 -17.94 -27.54
N LEU A 838 3.92 -17.51 -28.51
CA LEU A 838 2.56 -17.99 -28.75
C LEU A 838 2.65 -19.33 -29.48
N ALA A 839 2.35 -20.42 -28.77
CA ALA A 839 2.55 -21.77 -29.26
C ALA A 839 1.79 -22.04 -30.57
N HIS A 840 2.53 -22.46 -31.59
CA HIS A 840 2.03 -22.85 -32.91
C HIS A 840 2.99 -23.88 -33.54
N THR A 841 2.53 -24.65 -34.53
CA THR A 841 3.37 -25.66 -35.21
C THR A 841 4.62 -25.06 -35.86
N VAL A 842 4.51 -23.82 -36.37
CA VAL A 842 5.63 -23.07 -36.98
C VAL A 842 6.79 -22.83 -36.01
N ASN A 843 6.52 -22.75 -34.70
CA ASN A 843 7.50 -22.43 -33.66
C ASN A 843 7.73 -23.59 -32.67
N LEU A 844 7.46 -24.82 -33.12
CA LEU A 844 7.64 -26.03 -32.32
C LEU A 844 9.08 -26.16 -31.82
N GLY A 845 9.26 -26.34 -30.53
CA GLY A 845 10.57 -26.44 -29.86
C GLY A 845 11.01 -25.14 -29.18
N PHE A 846 10.37 -24.01 -29.47
CA PHE A 846 10.72 -22.70 -28.91
C PHE A 846 9.72 -22.16 -27.88
N GLN A 847 8.68 -22.93 -27.51
CA GLN A 847 7.55 -22.44 -26.71
C GLN A 847 7.93 -22.02 -25.27
N ASP A 848 9.01 -22.57 -24.74
CA ASP A 848 9.49 -22.28 -23.39
C ASP A 848 10.45 -21.09 -23.33
N VAL A 849 10.82 -20.52 -24.49
CA VAL A 849 11.68 -19.33 -24.55
C VAL A 849 10.93 -18.11 -24.02
N ARG A 850 11.47 -17.47 -22.98
CA ARG A 850 10.88 -16.28 -22.35
C ARG A 850 11.93 -15.28 -21.93
N ASN A 851 11.58 -14.00 -21.99
CA ASN A 851 12.36 -12.86 -21.52
C ASN A 851 13.82 -12.89 -22.01
N ALA A 852 14.03 -13.21 -23.27
CA ALA A 852 15.35 -13.31 -23.88
C ALA A 852 15.68 -12.04 -24.67
N ARG A 853 16.90 -11.52 -24.50
CA ARG A 853 17.35 -10.34 -25.23
C ARG A 853 17.69 -10.70 -26.68
N LEU A 854 17.11 -9.97 -27.62
CA LEU A 854 17.45 -10.10 -29.04
C LEU A 854 18.76 -9.36 -29.33
N LYS A 855 19.68 -10.02 -30.05
CA LYS A 855 21.00 -9.51 -30.41
C LYS A 855 21.03 -9.04 -31.86
N ALA A 856 20.69 -9.93 -32.77
CA ALA A 856 20.79 -9.69 -34.21
C ALA A 856 19.68 -10.41 -34.97
N PHE A 857 19.47 -9.97 -36.19
CA PHE A 857 18.67 -10.65 -37.20
C PHE A 857 19.55 -10.86 -38.44
N GLU A 858 19.52 -12.06 -39.02
CA GLU A 858 20.34 -12.37 -40.19
C GLU A 858 19.77 -11.72 -41.45
N VAL A 859 20.65 -11.09 -42.23
CA VAL A 859 20.36 -10.52 -43.55
C VAL A 859 21.47 -10.93 -44.50
N ASP A 860 21.10 -11.62 -45.57
CA ASP A 860 21.99 -12.19 -46.58
C ASP A 860 23.11 -13.04 -45.96
N GLY A 861 22.77 -13.85 -44.95
CA GLY A 861 23.73 -14.69 -44.22
C GLY A 861 24.61 -13.96 -43.20
N VAL A 862 24.38 -12.66 -42.97
CA VAL A 862 25.17 -11.83 -42.04
C VAL A 862 24.30 -11.38 -40.86
N PRO A 863 24.73 -11.60 -39.60
CA PRO A 863 23.99 -11.12 -38.44
C PRO A 863 24.06 -9.59 -38.34
N VAL A 864 22.91 -8.93 -38.50
CA VAL A 864 22.76 -7.48 -38.35
C VAL A 864 22.26 -7.16 -36.94
N ARG A 865 23.04 -6.37 -36.19
CA ARG A 865 22.66 -5.93 -34.82
C ARG A 865 21.33 -5.19 -34.83
N ILE A 866 20.44 -5.59 -33.92
CA ILE A 866 19.16 -4.88 -33.74
C ILE A 866 19.40 -3.57 -32.96
N ARG A 867 18.92 -2.47 -33.55
CA ARG A 867 19.02 -1.11 -33.00
C ARG A 867 17.83 -0.76 -32.13
N ASN A 868 16.63 -1.10 -32.60
CA ASN A 868 15.35 -0.92 -31.92
C ASN A 868 14.27 -1.82 -32.54
N ILE A 869 13.05 -1.77 -32.02
CA ILE A 869 11.97 -2.64 -32.47
C ILE A 869 11.48 -2.31 -33.89
N ALA A 870 11.53 -1.04 -34.29
CA ALA A 870 11.23 -0.61 -35.66
C ALA A 870 12.25 -1.18 -36.66
N HIS A 871 13.53 -1.16 -36.30
CA HIS A 871 14.60 -1.78 -37.10
C HIS A 871 14.35 -3.27 -37.30
N LEU A 872 13.97 -4.00 -36.24
CA LEU A 872 13.61 -5.42 -36.36
C LEU A 872 12.44 -5.64 -37.33
N SER A 873 11.34 -4.90 -37.18
CA SER A 873 10.17 -5.04 -38.05
C SER A 873 10.54 -4.81 -39.51
N ASN A 874 11.29 -3.74 -39.79
CA ASN A 874 11.71 -3.40 -41.14
C ASN A 874 12.60 -4.48 -41.77
N LEU A 875 13.55 -5.03 -41.00
CA LEU A 875 14.44 -6.10 -41.50
C LEU A 875 13.66 -7.37 -41.84
N VAL A 876 12.69 -7.76 -41.00
CA VAL A 876 11.88 -8.95 -41.21
C VAL A 876 10.93 -8.78 -42.40
N GLU A 877 10.33 -7.60 -42.55
CA GLU A 877 9.46 -7.26 -43.68
C GLU A 877 10.24 -7.23 -45.01
N ALA A 878 11.45 -6.66 -44.99
CA ALA A 878 12.30 -6.55 -46.17
C ALA A 878 13.01 -7.85 -46.56
N SER A 879 13.22 -8.78 -45.62
CA SER A 879 13.91 -10.03 -45.87
C SER A 879 13.24 -10.81 -47.00
N LYS A 880 14.04 -11.36 -47.92
CA LYS A 880 13.57 -12.24 -49.00
C LYS A 880 13.99 -13.69 -48.82
N GLU A 881 14.66 -13.98 -47.70
CA GLU A 881 15.23 -15.30 -47.42
C GLU A 881 14.16 -16.35 -47.13
N GLU A 882 14.54 -17.61 -47.35
CA GLU A 882 13.70 -18.77 -47.02
C GLU A 882 13.49 -18.91 -45.52
N PHE A 883 14.51 -18.56 -44.72
CA PHE A 883 14.51 -18.69 -43.27
C PHE A 883 14.71 -17.33 -42.59
N LEU A 884 13.94 -17.09 -41.53
CA LEU A 884 14.12 -15.96 -40.62
C LEU A 884 14.97 -16.44 -39.43
N ARG A 885 16.16 -15.86 -39.25
CA ARG A 885 17.10 -16.24 -38.18
C ARG A 885 17.27 -15.12 -37.16
N PHE A 886 16.94 -15.42 -35.90
CA PHE A 886 17.02 -14.50 -34.77
C PHE A 886 18.13 -14.96 -33.83
N GLU A 887 19.14 -14.11 -33.62
CA GLU A 887 20.23 -14.39 -32.67
C GLU A 887 19.87 -13.77 -31.30
N LEU A 888 19.91 -14.59 -30.25
CA LEU A 888 19.65 -14.17 -28.87
C LEU A 888 20.96 -14.06 -28.09
N TYR A 889 20.96 -13.28 -27.01
CA TYR A 889 22.07 -13.34 -26.05
C TYR A 889 21.94 -14.62 -25.20
N GLY A 890 22.72 -15.65 -25.53
CA GLY A 890 22.84 -16.86 -24.72
C GLY A 890 23.49 -16.60 -23.36
N ARG A 891 23.10 -17.38 -22.34
CA ARG A 891 23.93 -17.56 -21.15
C ARG A 891 24.79 -18.81 -21.38
N GLY A 892 26.10 -18.70 -21.19
CA GLY A 892 27.04 -19.83 -21.24
C GLY A 892 26.81 -20.96 -20.22
N ALA A 893 25.62 -21.06 -19.60
CA ALA A 893 25.24 -22.10 -18.64
C ALA A 893 23.71 -22.36 -18.52
N GLY A 894 22.83 -22.01 -19.49
CA GLY A 894 21.37 -22.20 -19.31
C GLY A 894 20.49 -22.33 -20.56
N PHE A 895 19.28 -22.90 -20.34
CA PHE A 895 18.19 -23.36 -21.24
C PHE A 895 17.69 -22.45 -22.39
N LEU A 896 18.30 -21.30 -22.68
CA LEU A 896 17.86 -20.42 -23.79
C LEU A 896 18.66 -20.75 -25.06
N PRO A 897 18.00 -20.88 -26.23
CA PRO A 897 18.71 -21.10 -27.49
C PRO A 897 19.48 -19.83 -27.89
N ASP A 898 20.65 -20.02 -28.52
CA ASP A 898 21.42 -18.91 -29.09
C ASP A 898 20.77 -18.37 -30.39
N ILE A 899 20.07 -19.25 -31.13
CA ILE A 899 19.45 -18.93 -32.41
C ILE A 899 18.05 -19.54 -32.47
N ILE A 900 17.09 -18.77 -33.00
CA ILE A 900 15.77 -19.25 -33.41
C ILE A 900 15.67 -19.11 -34.93
N VAL A 901 15.23 -20.18 -35.60
CA VAL A 901 15.05 -20.22 -37.06
C VAL A 901 13.61 -20.59 -37.38
N LEU A 902 12.95 -19.80 -38.23
CA LEU A 902 11.60 -20.06 -38.71
C LEU A 902 11.57 -20.01 -40.25
N GLU A 903 10.80 -20.89 -40.88
CA GLU A 903 10.56 -20.82 -42.34
C GLU A 903 9.61 -19.65 -42.66
N ARG A 904 10.03 -18.75 -43.54
CA ARG A 904 9.33 -17.48 -43.78
C ARG A 904 7.93 -17.66 -44.39
N SER A 905 7.81 -18.54 -45.38
CA SER A 905 6.54 -18.90 -46.03
C SER A 905 5.53 -19.43 -45.02
N ALA A 906 5.96 -20.31 -44.10
CA ALA A 906 5.13 -20.88 -43.05
C ALA A 906 4.71 -19.82 -42.02
N VAL A 907 5.60 -18.89 -41.67
CA VAL A 907 5.28 -17.73 -40.81
C VAL A 907 4.17 -16.88 -41.44
N GLN A 908 4.31 -16.53 -42.74
CA GLN A 908 3.32 -15.74 -43.46
C GLN A 908 1.96 -16.45 -43.54
N ALA A 909 1.96 -17.78 -43.73
CA ALA A 909 0.73 -18.56 -43.85
C ALA A 909 -0.07 -18.69 -42.53
N CYS A 910 0.58 -18.62 -41.36
CA CYS A 910 -0.07 -18.84 -40.07
C CYS A 910 -0.23 -17.58 -39.20
N GLU A 911 0.28 -16.42 -39.61
CA GLU A 911 0.23 -15.19 -38.82
C GLU A 911 -1.20 -14.84 -38.39
N ASP A 912 -2.15 -14.77 -39.34
CA ASP A 912 -3.55 -14.48 -39.05
C ASP A 912 -4.20 -15.51 -38.12
N GLU A 913 -3.82 -16.78 -38.22
CA GLU A 913 -4.31 -17.83 -37.34
C GLU A 913 -3.82 -17.63 -35.91
N ILE A 914 -2.52 -17.36 -35.74
CA ILE A 914 -1.90 -17.10 -34.43
C ILE A 914 -2.57 -15.90 -33.77
N LEU A 915 -2.77 -14.80 -34.49
CA LEU A 915 -3.41 -13.59 -33.94
C LEU A 915 -4.85 -13.87 -33.52
N ARG A 916 -5.65 -14.51 -34.39
CA ARG A 916 -7.06 -14.82 -34.14
C ARG A 916 -7.25 -15.74 -32.94
N ARG A 917 -6.44 -16.81 -32.85
CA ARG A 917 -6.49 -17.79 -31.73
C ARG A 917 -6.18 -17.12 -30.39
N ASN A 918 -5.31 -16.12 -30.40
CA ASN A 918 -4.86 -15.41 -29.20
C ASN A 918 -5.58 -14.07 -28.95
N LYS A 919 -6.59 -13.73 -29.77
CA LYS A 919 -7.37 -12.48 -29.68
C LYS A 919 -6.49 -11.22 -29.73
N ILE A 920 -5.50 -11.24 -30.61
CA ILE A 920 -4.57 -10.13 -30.81
C ILE A 920 -5.05 -9.30 -32.00
N PRO A 921 -5.24 -7.98 -31.85
CA PRO A 921 -5.83 -7.15 -32.91
C PRO A 921 -4.91 -6.93 -34.11
N ALA A 922 -3.59 -6.96 -33.92
CA ALA A 922 -2.60 -6.75 -34.97
C ALA A 922 -1.27 -7.43 -34.62
N ALA A 923 -0.50 -7.87 -35.62
CA ALA A 923 0.85 -8.43 -35.43
C ALA A 923 1.85 -7.42 -34.87
N ARG A 924 1.65 -6.12 -35.15
CA ARG A 924 2.57 -5.06 -34.78
C ARG A 924 1.85 -3.78 -34.38
N LYS A 925 2.47 -3.06 -33.45
CA LYS A 925 2.20 -1.66 -33.13
C LYS A 925 3.55 -1.01 -32.91
N ILE A 926 3.91 -0.04 -33.74
CA ILE A 926 5.21 0.65 -33.67
C ILE A 926 4.91 2.14 -33.74
N SER A 927 5.31 2.86 -32.71
CA SER A 927 5.15 4.31 -32.64
C SER A 927 6.16 4.93 -33.59
N ASN A 928 5.73 5.92 -34.38
CA ASN A 928 6.68 6.72 -35.16
C ASN A 928 7.64 7.40 -34.17
N SER A 929 8.95 7.21 -34.36
CA SER A 929 9.98 7.94 -33.63
C SER A 929 9.97 9.40 -34.10
N SER A 930 9.13 10.23 -33.48
CA SER A 930 9.13 11.69 -33.66
C SER A 930 10.01 12.36 -32.62
#